data_AF-A0A316NNE6-F1
#
_entry.id   AF-A0A316NNE6-F1
#
_cell.length_a   1.000
_cell.length_b   1.000
_cell.length_c   1.000
_cell.angle_alpha   90.00
_cell.angle_beta   90.00
_cell.angle_gamma   90.00
#
_symmetry.space_group_name_H-M   'P 1'
#
loop_
_entity.id
_entity.type
_entity.pdbx_description
1 polymer ?
#
loop_
_entity_poly.entity_id
_entity_poly.type
_entity_poly.pdbx_seq_one_letter_code
_entity_poly.pdbx_strand_id
1 'polypeptide(L)'
;MGMAASQARLLSITSRMSDNELRAQLINNAKMRLTEDSSKASEKYISALNKTELMMSNKDTLGNEMYQQLTFQNLTAYSSYNNQYGLINKSGELVVSELDAAKYEQAIAAAEKDPETDALTEFLKSYGLEKDTTSYWESNKISDDLKTRYEGDVKYDDNGNRISGLHYGYEMSKTSTEKGVYDRLLDDYLNADKEYTNAVIKEMKEYLLGYTPNGESKTYEEKYDEVIKYNTDNGTVPSATDLKNSLNYLDKMLNELVSKGIIDKDSESGFYDIMQYYLHDMIQFQGNTAVVTDEVDITQDGDGYSINGGAFKITKDQNGNYQVTGSGEYAATSGITYANGEYSFTYTRTEKEEDGTTSTEEGTCTFSLSDPLAATFTTVADEEEIAEVVKQAYKYFQQGALNEMDRDKFANSAPTEKAAYEEAAKQLSIFIFGTDIGSADYDKLDDMDWIINKSGLPTTNLDGNTTVTIGQIENGTLVNNTYKANFEAIKDIYLIEQMIDQYGAPKYTWIDKNNPNENADAKAQWYTNLFEKMQESGYQKISKELTQSAEWIQFALESGLLSMVQVDDEFQWISTMYSNCSDITEDTIDLEITRAEAEYKRETNKIQAKDKRYDLELKNIDTEHESLQTEYDSIKSVIDKNVERNFKMFS
;
A
#
# COMPACT_ATOMS: atom_id res chain seq x y z
N MET A 1 -104.35 77.24 -9.42
CA MET A 1 -103.73 76.14 -8.64
C MET A 1 -102.65 75.34 -9.40
N GLY A 2 -102.51 75.44 -10.73
CA GLY A 2 -101.54 74.62 -11.49
C GLY A 2 -100.05 75.00 -11.41
N MET A 3 -99.69 76.27 -11.18
CA MET A 3 -98.28 76.70 -11.17
C MET A 3 -97.48 76.21 -9.95
N ALA A 4 -98.03 76.35 -8.73
CA ALA A 4 -97.34 75.93 -7.51
C ALA A 4 -97.05 74.42 -7.48
N ALA A 5 -97.99 73.60 -7.97
CA ALA A 5 -97.80 72.15 -8.11
C ALA A 5 -96.71 71.80 -9.14
N SER A 6 -96.60 72.56 -10.24
CA SER A 6 -95.59 72.35 -11.28
C SER A 6 -94.18 72.75 -10.80
N GLN A 7 -94.07 73.86 -10.04
CA GLN A 7 -92.80 74.30 -9.44
C GLN A 7 -92.32 73.34 -8.34
N ALA A 8 -93.22 72.84 -7.49
CA ALA A 8 -92.89 71.82 -6.49
C ALA A 8 -92.39 70.52 -7.14
N ARG A 9 -92.99 70.11 -8.26
CA ARG A 9 -92.54 68.94 -9.03
C ARG A 9 -91.18 69.18 -9.70
N LEU A 10 -90.93 70.37 -10.24
CA LEU A 10 -89.64 70.75 -10.82
C LEU A 10 -88.49 70.69 -9.80
N LEU A 11 -88.72 71.22 -8.58
CA LEU A 11 -87.77 71.15 -7.47
C LEU A 11 -87.49 69.71 -7.04
N SER A 12 -88.52 68.85 -7.00
CA SER A 12 -88.38 67.43 -6.69
C SER A 12 -87.55 66.69 -7.75
N ILE A 13 -87.78 66.95 -9.04
CA ILE A 13 -87.00 66.36 -10.13
C ILE A 13 -85.55 66.85 -10.10
N THR A 14 -85.32 68.14 -9.85
CA THR A 14 -83.98 68.72 -9.73
C THR A 14 -83.20 68.07 -8.58
N SER A 15 -83.85 67.88 -7.42
CA SER A 15 -83.23 67.19 -6.27
C SER A 15 -82.88 65.74 -6.59
N ARG A 16 -83.71 65.02 -7.35
CA ARG A 16 -83.44 63.63 -7.76
C ARG A 16 -82.31 63.56 -8.78
N MET A 17 -82.22 64.53 -9.68
CA MET A 17 -81.15 64.64 -10.68
C MET A 17 -79.79 64.88 -10.01
N SER A 18 -79.73 65.80 -9.05
CA SER A 18 -78.51 66.03 -8.24
C SER A 18 -78.14 64.82 -7.37
N ASP A 19 -79.11 64.07 -6.85
CA ASP A 19 -78.85 62.81 -6.14
C ASP A 19 -78.27 61.75 -7.09
N ASN A 20 -78.78 61.65 -8.32
CA ASN A 20 -78.23 60.77 -9.35
C ASN A 20 -76.79 61.15 -9.74
N GLU A 21 -76.50 62.44 -9.92
CA GLU A 21 -75.14 62.93 -10.16
C GLU A 21 -74.19 62.59 -9.01
N LEU A 22 -74.64 62.78 -7.76
CA LEU A 22 -73.86 62.44 -6.57
C LEU A 22 -73.57 60.92 -6.52
N ARG A 23 -74.58 60.08 -6.78
CA ARG A 23 -74.43 58.63 -6.84
C ARG A 23 -73.45 58.20 -7.93
N ALA A 24 -73.54 58.80 -9.12
CA ALA A 24 -72.60 58.54 -10.21
C ALA A 24 -71.15 58.89 -9.83
N GLN A 25 -70.93 60.02 -9.17
CA GLN A 25 -69.60 60.40 -8.66
C GLN A 25 -69.07 59.43 -7.60
N LEU A 26 -69.93 58.98 -6.67
CA LEU A 26 -69.55 57.99 -5.66
C LEU A 26 -69.15 56.64 -6.29
N ILE A 27 -69.89 56.19 -7.30
CA ILE A 27 -69.59 54.95 -8.01
C ILE A 27 -68.29 55.08 -8.81
N ASN A 28 -68.05 56.21 -9.49
CA ASN A 28 -66.79 56.46 -10.19
C ASN A 28 -65.58 56.47 -9.24
N ASN A 29 -65.73 57.07 -8.06
CA ASN A 29 -64.71 57.01 -7.00
C ASN A 29 -64.49 55.58 -6.49
N ALA A 30 -65.54 54.76 -6.38
CA ALA A 30 -65.42 53.36 -6.00
C ALA A 30 -64.70 52.52 -7.08
N LYS A 31 -64.95 52.80 -8.36
CA LYS A 31 -64.22 52.20 -9.50
C LYS A 31 -62.73 52.53 -9.49
N MET A 32 -62.34 53.77 -9.16
CA MET A 32 -60.91 54.12 -9.01
C MET A 32 -60.23 53.29 -7.92
N ARG A 33 -60.90 53.06 -6.77
CA ARG A 33 -60.35 52.19 -5.71
C ARG A 33 -60.24 50.73 -6.16
N LEU A 34 -61.21 50.22 -6.90
CA LEU A 34 -61.13 48.87 -7.48
C LEU A 34 -59.93 48.71 -8.43
N THR A 35 -59.58 49.78 -9.16
CA THR A 35 -58.40 49.78 -10.03
C THR A 35 -57.11 49.70 -9.22
N GLU A 36 -57.02 50.41 -8.10
CA GLU A 36 -55.89 50.33 -7.17
C GLU A 36 -55.76 48.93 -6.53
N ASP A 37 -56.89 48.33 -6.11
CA ASP A 37 -56.92 46.96 -5.58
C ASP A 37 -56.45 45.95 -6.64
N SER A 38 -56.79 46.17 -7.91
CA SER A 38 -56.31 45.36 -9.03
C SER A 38 -54.79 45.46 -9.22
N SER A 39 -54.21 46.66 -9.09
CA SER A 39 -52.75 46.85 -9.18
C SER A 39 -52.03 46.09 -8.07
N LYS A 40 -52.51 46.22 -6.82
CA LYS A 40 -51.92 45.55 -5.65
C LYS A 40 -51.98 44.02 -5.75
N ALA A 41 -53.10 43.48 -6.27
CA ALA A 41 -53.21 42.05 -6.51
C ALA A 41 -52.20 41.56 -7.57
N SER A 42 -51.98 42.35 -8.62
CA SER A 42 -50.99 42.05 -9.67
C SER A 42 -49.55 42.14 -9.16
N GLU A 43 -49.21 43.17 -8.38
CA GLU A 43 -47.88 43.34 -7.80
C GLU A 43 -47.49 42.17 -6.90
N LYS A 44 -48.43 41.72 -6.06
CA LYS A 44 -48.22 40.53 -5.21
C LYS A 44 -47.95 39.28 -6.04
N TYR A 45 -48.71 39.06 -7.11
CA TYR A 45 -48.50 37.92 -8.00
C TYR A 45 -47.14 37.99 -8.70
N ILE A 46 -46.73 39.17 -9.19
CA ILE A 46 -45.43 39.38 -9.82
C ILE A 46 -44.28 39.19 -8.80
N SER A 47 -44.44 39.65 -7.56
CA SER A 47 -43.43 39.43 -6.52
C SER A 47 -43.27 37.96 -6.15
N ALA A 48 -44.37 37.18 -6.14
CA ALA A 48 -44.32 35.74 -5.91
C ALA A 48 -43.68 34.99 -7.09
N LEU A 49 -43.89 35.46 -8.33
CA LEU A 49 -43.21 34.94 -9.52
C LEU A 49 -41.69 35.19 -9.51
N ASN A 50 -41.25 36.27 -8.88
CA ASN A 50 -39.83 36.64 -8.83
C ASN A 50 -39.13 36.17 -7.54
N LYS A 51 -39.84 35.57 -6.59
CA LYS A 51 -39.22 35.04 -5.36
C LYS A 51 -38.49 33.74 -5.68
N THR A 52 -37.17 33.74 -5.47
CA THR A 52 -36.32 32.56 -5.58
C THR A 52 -36.08 31.97 -4.20
N GLU A 53 -36.08 30.65 -4.10
CA GLU A 53 -35.66 29.94 -2.89
C GLU A 53 -34.38 29.16 -3.17
N LEU A 54 -33.50 29.10 -2.17
CA LEU A 54 -32.31 28.28 -2.26
C LEU A 54 -32.68 26.80 -2.11
N MET A 55 -32.31 26.02 -3.11
CA MET A 55 -32.54 24.59 -3.21
C MET A 55 -31.20 23.86 -3.18
N MET A 56 -31.14 22.75 -2.45
CA MET A 56 -29.98 21.88 -2.40
C MET A 56 -30.25 20.60 -3.20
N SER A 57 -29.41 20.32 -4.19
CA SER A 57 -29.41 19.04 -4.88
C SER A 57 -28.83 17.97 -3.97
N ASN A 58 -29.55 16.87 -3.80
CA ASN A 58 -29.12 15.71 -3.03
C ASN A 58 -29.24 14.48 -3.92
N LYS A 59 -28.35 13.51 -3.72
CA LYS A 59 -28.43 12.24 -4.44
C LYS A 59 -29.18 11.21 -3.59
N ASP A 60 -30.14 10.52 -4.21
CA ASP A 60 -30.79 9.38 -3.58
C ASP A 60 -29.85 8.15 -3.51
N THR A 61 -30.28 7.06 -2.87
CA THR A 61 -29.51 5.81 -2.76
C THR A 61 -29.23 5.11 -4.10
N LEU A 62 -29.84 5.58 -5.19
CA LEU A 62 -29.67 5.09 -6.56
C LEU A 62 -28.85 6.06 -7.42
N GLY A 63 -28.39 7.19 -6.85
CA GLY A 63 -27.58 8.20 -7.53
C GLY A 63 -28.38 9.23 -8.35
N ASN A 64 -29.70 9.27 -8.23
CA ASN A 64 -30.53 10.26 -8.91
C ASN A 64 -30.49 11.60 -8.17
N GLU A 65 -30.44 12.70 -8.91
CA GLU A 65 -30.53 14.04 -8.35
C GLU A 65 -31.97 14.37 -7.93
N MET A 66 -32.15 14.70 -6.65
CA MET A 66 -33.38 15.26 -6.10
C MET A 66 -33.10 16.66 -5.56
N TYR A 67 -34.08 17.55 -5.68
CA TYR A 67 -34.00 18.91 -5.14
C TYR A 67 -34.86 19.01 -3.89
N GLN A 68 -34.29 19.54 -2.81
CA GLN A 68 -35.01 19.87 -1.58
C GLN A 68 -34.66 21.28 -1.13
N GLN A 69 -35.53 21.92 -0.35
CA GLN A 69 -35.27 23.24 0.21
C GLN A 69 -33.99 23.23 1.04
N LEU A 70 -33.17 24.26 0.89
CA LEU A 70 -31.97 24.47 1.69
C LEU A 70 -32.42 24.74 3.13
N THR A 71 -31.98 23.91 4.07
CA THR A 71 -32.19 24.13 5.51
C THR A 71 -30.86 23.95 6.22
N PHE A 72 -30.71 24.53 7.41
CA PHE A 72 -29.52 24.33 8.24
C PHE A 72 -29.25 22.82 8.44
N GLN A 73 -30.30 22.05 8.77
CA GLN A 73 -30.17 20.62 9.02
C GLN A 73 -29.63 19.86 7.81
N ASN A 74 -30.10 20.18 6.60
CA ASN A 74 -29.63 19.50 5.40
C ASN A 74 -28.20 19.92 5.02
N LEU A 75 -27.80 21.14 5.34
CA LEU A 75 -26.50 21.72 5.00
C LEU A 75 -25.38 21.23 5.93
N THR A 76 -25.67 21.02 7.22
CA THR A 76 -24.66 20.67 8.24
C THR A 76 -24.65 19.19 8.64
N ALA A 77 -25.69 18.42 8.34
CA ALA A 77 -25.74 17.00 8.69
C ALA A 77 -24.83 16.16 7.79
N TYR A 78 -24.19 15.14 8.37
CA TYR A 78 -23.41 14.18 7.60
C TYR A 78 -24.30 13.43 6.59
N SER A 79 -23.78 13.27 5.37
CA SER A 79 -24.42 12.48 4.30
C SER A 79 -23.37 11.80 3.43
N SER A 80 -23.45 10.49 3.25
CA SER A 80 -22.51 9.77 2.38
C SER A 80 -22.56 10.17 0.90
N TYR A 81 -23.57 10.94 0.47
CA TYR A 81 -23.82 11.23 -0.94
C TYR A 81 -23.80 12.72 -1.32
N ASN A 82 -23.76 13.62 -0.33
CA ASN A 82 -23.89 15.06 -0.53
C ASN A 82 -22.73 15.78 0.14
N ASN A 83 -22.39 16.97 -0.36
CA ASN A 83 -21.41 17.82 0.30
C ASN A 83 -21.97 18.31 1.63
N GLN A 84 -21.09 18.46 2.63
CA GLN A 84 -21.45 19.05 3.91
C GLN A 84 -20.74 20.38 4.10
N TYR A 85 -21.42 21.26 4.83
CA TYR A 85 -20.96 22.61 5.08
C TYR A 85 -21.11 22.96 6.56
N GLY A 86 -20.17 23.73 7.08
CA GLY A 86 -20.28 24.40 8.36
C GLY A 86 -20.80 25.82 8.16
N LEU A 87 -21.39 26.38 9.20
CA LEU A 87 -21.84 27.77 9.22
C LEU A 87 -21.13 28.50 10.33
N ILE A 88 -20.49 29.63 10.01
CA ILE A 88 -19.82 30.47 10.99
C ILE A 88 -20.55 31.81 11.12
N ASN A 89 -20.59 32.33 12.34
CA ASN A 89 -21.09 33.68 12.59
C ASN A 89 -20.00 34.73 12.30
N LYS A 90 -20.34 36.02 12.48
CA LYS A 90 -19.39 37.13 12.28
C LYS A 90 -18.18 37.11 13.23
N SER A 91 -18.27 36.41 14.36
CA SER A 91 -17.17 36.22 15.32
C SER A 91 -16.26 35.06 14.94
N GLY A 92 -16.61 34.28 13.91
CA GLY A 92 -15.89 33.07 13.50
C GLY A 92 -16.26 31.81 14.28
N GLU A 93 -17.26 31.90 15.17
CA GLU A 93 -17.74 30.75 15.96
C GLU A 93 -18.63 29.85 15.09
N LEU A 94 -18.54 28.54 15.30
CA LEU A 94 -19.33 27.58 14.55
C LEU A 94 -20.79 27.55 15.04
N VAL A 95 -21.75 27.66 14.14
CA VAL A 95 -23.17 27.51 14.47
C VAL A 95 -23.54 26.03 14.42
N VAL A 96 -24.03 25.51 15.53
CA VAL A 96 -24.35 24.08 15.72
C VAL A 96 -25.75 23.91 16.28
N SER A 97 -26.36 22.75 16.01
CA SER A 97 -27.67 22.44 16.58
C SER A 97 -27.58 22.27 18.10
N GLU A 98 -28.70 22.46 18.81
CA GLU A 98 -28.79 22.16 20.25
C GLU A 98 -28.38 20.71 20.59
N LEU A 99 -28.63 19.77 19.67
CA LEU A 99 -28.29 18.36 19.86
C LEU A 99 -26.78 18.12 19.78
N ASP A 100 -26.11 18.67 18.76
CA ASP A 100 -24.67 18.50 18.56
C ASP A 100 -23.88 19.20 19.68
N ALA A 101 -24.34 20.38 20.11
CA ALA A 101 -23.78 21.06 21.26
C ALA A 101 -23.92 20.26 22.55
N ALA A 102 -25.07 19.63 22.79
CA ALA A 102 -25.28 18.79 23.98
C ALA A 102 -24.36 17.56 23.98
N LYS A 103 -24.14 16.93 22.81
CA LYS A 103 -23.20 15.80 22.67
C LYS A 103 -21.76 16.22 22.97
N TYR A 104 -21.33 17.36 22.44
CA TYR A 104 -20.01 17.93 22.71
C TYR A 104 -19.82 18.21 24.21
N GLU A 105 -20.76 18.91 24.84
CA GLU A 105 -20.72 19.23 26.27
C GLU A 105 -20.65 17.97 27.15
N GLN A 106 -21.36 16.90 26.78
CA GLN A 106 -21.33 15.61 27.49
C GLN A 106 -19.98 14.90 27.35
N ALA A 107 -19.38 14.92 26.16
CA ALA A 107 -18.09 14.28 25.90
C ALA A 107 -16.95 14.95 26.68
N ILE A 108 -16.94 16.29 26.72
CA ILE A 108 -15.98 17.05 27.53
C ILE A 108 -16.18 16.75 29.02
N ALA A 109 -17.42 16.76 29.52
CA ALA A 109 -17.70 16.45 30.93
C ALA A 109 -17.31 15.02 31.33
N ALA A 110 -17.36 14.06 30.41
CA ALA A 110 -16.91 12.69 30.65
C ALA A 110 -15.38 12.62 30.80
N ALA A 111 -14.63 13.26 29.90
CA ALA A 111 -13.17 13.35 29.97
C ALA A 111 -12.66 14.13 31.19
N GLU A 112 -13.40 15.15 31.66
CA GLU A 112 -13.07 15.85 32.91
C GLU A 112 -13.21 14.98 34.16
N LYS A 113 -14.09 13.97 34.11
CA LYS A 113 -14.37 13.09 35.25
C LYS A 113 -13.38 11.92 35.36
N ASP A 114 -12.84 11.48 34.24
CA ASP A 114 -11.92 10.36 34.14
C ASP A 114 -10.75 10.69 33.19
N PRO A 115 -9.50 10.85 33.70
CA PRO A 115 -8.34 11.18 32.88
C PRO A 115 -8.00 10.15 31.79
N GLU A 116 -8.48 8.90 31.90
CA GLU A 116 -8.26 7.86 30.87
C GLU A 116 -9.28 7.96 29.72
N THR A 117 -10.31 8.81 29.84
CA THR A 117 -11.36 8.97 28.84
C THR A 117 -11.01 10.08 27.84
N ASP A 118 -10.85 9.71 26.56
CA ASP A 118 -10.65 10.65 25.45
C ASP A 118 -11.98 11.30 25.01
N ALA A 119 -12.05 12.63 25.05
CA ALA A 119 -13.27 13.39 24.74
C ALA A 119 -13.72 13.22 23.28
N LEU A 120 -12.78 13.15 22.33
CA LEU A 120 -13.09 12.93 20.92
C LEU A 120 -13.75 11.55 20.73
N THR A 121 -13.19 10.52 21.35
CA THR A 121 -13.73 9.16 21.29
C THR A 121 -15.16 9.09 21.86
N GLU A 122 -15.44 9.73 22.99
CA GLU A 122 -16.81 9.80 23.54
C GLU A 122 -17.77 10.60 22.65
N PHE A 123 -17.29 11.69 22.03
CA PHE A 123 -18.08 12.45 21.07
C PHE A 123 -18.48 11.60 19.86
N LEU A 124 -17.53 10.86 19.28
CA LEU A 124 -17.79 9.96 18.15
C LEU A 124 -18.75 8.81 18.54
N LYS A 125 -18.58 8.21 19.72
CA LYS A 125 -19.51 7.20 20.26
C LYS A 125 -20.95 7.71 20.34
N SER A 126 -21.16 8.99 20.66
CA SER A 126 -22.51 9.59 20.70
C SER A 126 -23.23 9.63 19.34
N TYR A 127 -22.50 9.43 18.23
CA TYR A 127 -23.04 9.25 16.89
C TYR A 127 -23.14 7.78 16.46
N GLY A 128 -22.81 6.84 17.36
CA GLY A 128 -22.75 5.41 17.09
C GLY A 128 -21.45 4.93 16.47
N LEU A 129 -20.44 5.81 16.41
CA LEU A 129 -19.13 5.50 15.84
C LEU A 129 -18.23 4.88 16.90
N GLU A 130 -17.80 3.65 16.65
CA GLU A 130 -16.82 2.96 17.47
C GLU A 130 -15.69 2.45 16.57
N LYS A 131 -14.46 2.41 17.09
CA LYS A 131 -13.37 1.72 16.39
C LYS A 131 -13.58 0.23 16.54
N ASP A 132 -13.60 -0.48 15.42
CA ASP A 132 -13.62 -1.94 15.39
C ASP A 132 -12.62 -2.48 14.38
N THR A 133 -12.37 -3.78 14.40
CA THR A 133 -11.21 -4.38 13.74
C THR A 133 -11.63 -5.24 12.56
N THR A 134 -11.67 -4.69 11.34
CA THR A 134 -12.02 -5.43 10.11
C THR A 134 -10.96 -6.46 9.64
N SER A 135 -10.13 -6.93 10.58
CA SER A 135 -8.98 -7.81 10.41
C SER A 135 -9.31 -9.29 10.60
N TYR A 136 -8.27 -10.13 10.49
CA TYR A 136 -8.37 -11.57 10.75
C TYR A 136 -8.80 -11.92 12.20
N TRP A 137 -8.69 -11.01 13.18
CA TRP A 137 -9.15 -11.24 14.56
C TRP A 137 -10.66 -11.55 14.62
N GLU A 138 -11.48 -10.83 13.86
CA GLU A 138 -12.94 -11.06 13.79
C GLU A 138 -13.31 -12.35 13.07
N SER A 139 -12.45 -12.81 12.16
CA SER A 139 -12.69 -14.04 11.40
C SER A 139 -12.37 -15.32 12.19
N ASN A 140 -11.98 -15.21 13.47
CA ASN A 140 -11.53 -16.31 14.33
C ASN A 140 -10.42 -17.17 13.68
N LYS A 141 -9.63 -16.58 12.77
CA LYS A 141 -8.56 -17.29 12.06
C LYS A 141 -7.32 -17.49 12.93
N ILE A 142 -7.22 -16.76 14.04
CA ILE A 142 -6.03 -16.67 14.89
C ILE A 142 -6.42 -16.87 16.36
N SER A 143 -5.50 -17.39 17.17
CA SER A 143 -5.70 -17.61 18.60
C SER A 143 -5.82 -16.31 19.41
N ASP A 144 -6.57 -16.36 20.51
CA ASP A 144 -6.69 -15.26 21.49
C ASP A 144 -5.33 -14.87 22.11
N ASP A 145 -4.40 -15.82 22.19
CA ASP A 145 -3.03 -15.60 22.66
C ASP A 145 -2.27 -14.60 21.76
N LEU A 146 -2.31 -14.81 20.44
CA LEU A 146 -1.67 -13.90 19.48
C LEU A 146 -2.33 -12.52 19.49
N LYS A 147 -3.66 -12.44 19.72
CA LYS A 147 -4.34 -11.15 19.88
C LYS A 147 -3.80 -10.40 21.10
N THR A 148 -3.67 -11.11 22.21
CA THR A 148 -3.13 -10.56 23.47
C THR A 148 -1.68 -10.10 23.30
N ARG A 149 -0.85 -10.84 22.54
CA ARG A 149 0.52 -10.43 22.19
C ARG A 149 0.57 -9.17 21.33
N TYR A 150 -0.37 -9.04 20.39
CA TYR A 150 -0.45 -7.89 19.49
C TYR A 150 -0.88 -6.61 20.23
N GLU A 151 -2.00 -6.68 20.96
CA GLU A 151 -2.61 -5.54 21.65
C GLU A 151 -1.88 -5.19 22.95
N GLY A 152 -1.27 -6.19 23.58
CA GLY A 152 -0.69 -6.08 24.91
C GLY A 152 -1.75 -6.22 26.02
N ASP A 153 -1.32 -6.75 27.16
CA ASP A 153 -2.14 -6.93 28.36
C ASP A 153 -1.50 -6.33 29.61
N VAL A 154 -0.32 -5.72 29.45
CA VAL A 154 0.44 -5.12 30.53
C VAL A 154 -0.32 -3.93 31.15
N LYS A 155 -0.40 -3.93 32.48
CA LYS A 155 -0.92 -2.80 33.26
C LYS A 155 0.15 -2.26 34.20
N TYR A 156 0.15 -0.94 34.39
CA TYR A 156 1.06 -0.23 35.29
C TYR A 156 0.28 0.43 36.44
N ASP A 157 0.94 0.62 37.58
CA ASP A 157 0.46 1.51 38.64
C ASP A 157 0.82 2.97 38.35
N ASP A 158 0.30 3.88 39.18
CA ASP A 158 0.57 5.34 39.11
C ASP A 158 2.07 5.70 39.22
N ASN A 159 2.91 4.77 39.66
CA ASN A 159 4.35 4.95 39.80
C ASN A 159 5.15 4.34 38.63
N GLY A 160 4.47 3.82 37.60
CA GLY A 160 5.09 3.18 36.43
C GLY A 160 5.61 1.76 36.69
N ASN A 161 5.25 1.12 37.80
CA ASN A 161 5.56 -0.29 38.03
C ASN A 161 4.48 -1.17 37.42
N ARG A 162 4.91 -2.24 36.75
CA ARG A 162 3.99 -3.21 36.17
C ARG A 162 3.26 -4.00 37.26
N ILE A 163 1.93 -4.04 37.19
CA ILE A 163 1.05 -4.72 38.13
C ILE A 163 0.45 -6.03 37.60
N SER A 164 0.30 -6.19 36.27
CA SER A 164 -0.24 -7.41 35.64
C SER A 164 0.05 -7.47 34.14
N GLY A 165 -0.24 -8.62 33.50
CA GLY A 165 -0.16 -8.87 32.04
C GLY A 165 1.26 -9.15 31.54
N LEU A 166 1.51 -10.04 30.58
CA LEU A 166 2.87 -10.47 30.17
C LEU A 166 3.41 -9.77 28.92
N HIS A 167 2.55 -9.26 28.06
CA HIS A 167 2.86 -8.81 26.71
C HIS A 167 2.73 -7.29 26.61
N TYR A 168 3.79 -6.61 26.17
CA TYR A 168 3.78 -5.16 26.01
C TYR A 168 2.87 -4.68 24.87
N GLY A 169 2.53 -5.57 23.93
CA GLY A 169 1.94 -5.22 22.65
C GLY A 169 3.02 -5.03 21.59
N TYR A 170 2.69 -5.35 20.33
CA TYR A 170 3.65 -5.44 19.22
C TYR A 170 4.50 -4.16 19.05
N GLU A 171 3.86 -2.99 19.04
CA GLU A 171 4.55 -1.71 18.85
C GLU A 171 5.46 -1.35 20.03
N MET A 172 4.97 -1.56 21.26
CA MET A 172 5.73 -1.27 22.47
C MET A 172 6.91 -2.22 22.63
N SER A 173 6.75 -3.50 22.30
CA SER A 173 7.83 -4.49 22.33
C SER A 173 9.02 -4.08 21.45
N LYS A 174 8.78 -3.51 20.26
CA LYS A 174 9.84 -3.04 19.35
C LYS A 174 10.71 -1.93 19.95
N THR A 175 10.13 -1.10 20.81
CA THR A 175 10.83 0.01 21.48
C THR A 175 11.26 -0.29 22.91
N SER A 176 11.09 -1.54 23.35
CA SER A 176 11.41 -1.96 24.72
C SER A 176 12.92 -1.91 24.99
N THR A 177 13.28 -1.74 26.27
CA THR A 177 14.69 -1.76 26.69
C THR A 177 15.31 -3.14 26.45
N GLU A 178 14.53 -4.20 26.66
CA GLU A 178 14.93 -5.59 26.52
C GLU A 178 15.22 -5.95 25.06
N LYS A 179 14.42 -5.43 24.11
CA LYS A 179 14.73 -5.55 22.68
C LYS A 179 16.08 -4.90 22.33
N GLY A 180 16.33 -3.68 22.83
CA GLY A 180 17.62 -3.01 22.62
C GLY A 180 18.82 -3.77 23.22
N VAL A 181 18.64 -4.39 24.39
CA VAL A 181 19.66 -5.25 25.01
C VAL A 181 19.90 -6.51 24.19
N TYR A 182 18.84 -7.17 23.71
CA TYR A 182 18.92 -8.35 22.85
C TYR A 182 19.65 -8.04 21.54
N ASP A 183 19.26 -6.98 20.83
CA ASP A 183 19.84 -6.62 19.53
C ASP A 183 21.34 -6.43 19.61
N ARG A 184 21.79 -5.69 20.64
CA ARG A 184 23.22 -5.51 20.87
C ARG A 184 23.93 -6.85 21.18
N LEU A 185 23.34 -7.71 22.01
CA LEU A 185 23.97 -9.00 22.34
C LEU A 185 24.02 -9.94 21.14
N LEU A 186 22.99 -9.90 20.29
CA LEU A 186 22.95 -10.61 19.02
C LEU A 186 24.03 -10.07 18.08
N ASP A 187 24.17 -8.75 17.97
CA ASP A 187 25.23 -8.12 17.18
C ASP A 187 26.64 -8.50 17.69
N ASP A 188 26.87 -8.46 19.00
CA ASP A 188 28.14 -8.87 19.62
C ASP A 188 28.46 -10.35 19.30
N TYR A 189 27.47 -11.24 19.43
CA TYR A 189 27.57 -12.65 19.07
C TYR A 189 27.91 -12.86 17.59
N LEU A 190 27.15 -12.23 16.68
CA LEU A 190 27.34 -12.38 15.23
C LEU A 190 28.68 -11.82 14.77
N ASN A 191 29.13 -10.69 15.36
CA ASN A 191 30.44 -10.13 15.07
C ASN A 191 31.57 -11.04 15.57
N ALA A 192 31.45 -11.57 16.78
CA ALA A 192 32.45 -12.48 17.34
C ALA A 192 32.52 -13.81 16.55
N ASP A 193 31.39 -14.37 16.14
CA ASP A 193 31.36 -15.56 15.28
C ASP A 193 32.04 -15.30 13.93
N LYS A 194 31.76 -14.15 13.32
CA LYS A 194 32.40 -13.72 12.08
C LYS A 194 33.91 -13.56 12.24
N GLU A 195 34.37 -12.93 13.31
CA GLU A 195 35.81 -12.76 13.60
C GLU A 195 36.50 -14.11 13.81
N TYR A 196 35.89 -14.98 14.61
CA TYR A 196 36.37 -16.35 14.82
C TYR A 196 36.43 -17.14 13.52
N THR A 197 35.37 -17.09 12.70
CA THR A 197 35.33 -17.74 11.39
C THR A 197 36.43 -17.24 10.46
N ASN A 198 36.65 -15.93 10.38
CA ASN A 198 37.73 -15.35 9.57
C ASN A 198 39.12 -15.75 10.07
N ALA A 199 39.32 -15.80 11.40
CA ALA A 199 40.57 -16.25 11.99
C ALA A 199 40.84 -17.73 11.67
N VAL A 200 39.83 -18.59 11.79
CA VAL A 200 39.95 -20.01 11.42
C VAL A 200 40.26 -20.18 9.93
N ILE A 201 39.58 -19.45 9.04
CA ILE A 201 39.87 -19.47 7.59
C ILE A 201 41.31 -19.02 7.30
N LYS A 202 41.82 -18.02 8.03
CA LYS A 202 43.20 -17.57 7.91
C LYS A 202 44.18 -18.68 8.30
N GLU A 203 43.96 -19.34 9.42
CA GLU A 203 44.78 -20.47 9.88
C GLU A 203 44.70 -21.66 8.92
N MET A 204 43.52 -21.96 8.37
CA MET A 204 43.35 -22.98 7.31
C MET A 204 44.19 -22.65 6.07
N LYS A 205 44.18 -21.39 5.64
CA LYS A 205 44.99 -20.92 4.51
C LYS A 205 46.49 -21.02 4.80
N GLU A 206 46.93 -20.59 5.97
CA GLU A 206 48.33 -20.70 6.39
C GLU A 206 48.78 -22.17 6.47
N TYR A 207 47.91 -23.05 6.99
CA TYR A 207 48.13 -24.50 7.00
C TYR A 207 48.27 -25.07 5.58
N LEU A 208 47.37 -24.72 4.67
CA LEU A 208 47.39 -25.22 3.29
C LEU A 208 48.66 -24.78 2.55
N LEU A 209 49.03 -23.49 2.65
CA LEU A 209 50.22 -22.93 2.01
C LEU A 209 51.52 -23.50 2.59
N GLY A 210 51.58 -23.69 3.90
CA GLY A 210 52.72 -24.28 4.60
C GLY A 210 52.78 -25.82 4.54
N TYR A 211 51.77 -26.48 3.99
CA TYR A 211 51.70 -27.94 3.97
C TYR A 211 52.83 -28.53 3.12
N THR A 212 53.51 -29.55 3.65
CA THR A 212 54.56 -30.30 2.96
C THR A 212 54.19 -31.79 2.97
N PRO A 213 53.84 -32.39 1.82
CA PRO A 213 53.51 -33.80 1.73
C PRO A 213 54.69 -34.70 2.17
N ASN A 214 54.41 -35.89 2.70
CA ASN A 214 55.45 -36.72 3.33
C ASN A 214 56.56 -37.14 2.37
N GLY A 215 57.80 -36.71 2.60
CA GLY A 215 58.94 -37.04 1.73
C GLY A 215 59.17 -36.05 0.60
N GLU A 216 58.39 -34.97 0.55
CA GLU A 216 58.72 -33.77 -0.21
C GLU A 216 59.58 -32.82 0.62
N SER A 217 60.24 -31.88 -0.04
CA SER A 217 61.14 -30.89 0.61
C SER A 217 60.67 -29.45 0.49
N LYS A 218 59.63 -29.20 -0.30
CA LYS A 218 59.05 -27.88 -0.57
C LYS A 218 57.63 -27.82 -0.03
N THR A 219 57.23 -26.65 0.44
CA THR A 219 55.84 -26.38 0.81
C THR A 219 54.95 -26.25 -0.42
N TYR A 220 53.63 -26.31 -0.22
CA TYR A 220 52.67 -26.07 -1.29
C TYR A 220 52.85 -24.68 -1.91
N GLU A 221 53.07 -23.65 -1.10
CA GLU A 221 53.34 -22.29 -1.59
C GLU A 221 54.57 -22.24 -2.50
N GLU A 222 55.70 -22.83 -2.08
CA GLU A 222 56.93 -22.86 -2.88
C GLU A 222 56.74 -23.62 -4.19
N LYS A 223 55.97 -24.72 -4.16
CA LYS A 223 55.71 -25.53 -5.35
C LYS A 223 54.70 -24.89 -6.30
N TYR A 224 53.67 -24.24 -5.76
CA TYR A 224 52.73 -23.45 -6.53
C TYR A 224 53.45 -22.31 -7.27
N ASP A 225 54.29 -21.56 -6.56
CA ASP A 225 55.10 -20.48 -7.15
C ASP A 225 56.02 -21.01 -8.25
N GLU A 226 56.65 -22.16 -8.03
CA GLU A 226 57.47 -22.83 -9.04
C GLU A 226 56.66 -23.09 -10.31
N VAL A 227 55.53 -23.79 -10.22
CA VAL A 227 54.69 -24.16 -11.38
C VAL A 227 54.15 -22.93 -12.11
N ILE A 228 53.72 -21.90 -11.39
CA ILE A 228 53.06 -20.72 -11.98
C ILE A 228 54.08 -19.72 -12.55
N LYS A 229 55.25 -19.53 -11.93
CA LYS A 229 56.28 -18.57 -12.41
C LYS A 229 57.02 -19.02 -13.68
N TYR A 230 57.00 -20.31 -14.03
CA TYR A 230 57.77 -20.81 -15.19
C TYR A 230 57.33 -20.23 -16.55
N ASN A 231 56.10 -19.72 -16.68
CA ASN A 231 55.65 -19.04 -17.90
C ASN A 231 56.01 -17.54 -17.98
N THR A 232 56.45 -16.92 -16.88
CA THR A 232 56.64 -15.46 -16.82
C THR A 232 58.09 -15.00 -16.93
N ASP A 233 59.08 -15.79 -16.50
CA ASP A 233 60.46 -15.27 -16.30
C ASP A 233 61.57 -15.88 -17.18
N ASN A 234 61.39 -17.03 -17.87
CA ASN A 234 62.52 -17.68 -18.58
C ASN A 234 62.23 -18.32 -19.96
N GLY A 235 60.98 -18.35 -20.45
CA GLY A 235 60.66 -18.82 -21.81
C GLY A 235 61.09 -20.26 -22.15
N THR A 236 61.46 -21.07 -21.16
CA THR A 236 61.84 -22.48 -21.32
C THR A 236 60.81 -23.34 -20.64
N VAL A 237 60.14 -24.20 -21.41
CA VAL A 237 59.16 -25.16 -20.88
C VAL A 237 59.89 -26.20 -20.01
N PRO A 238 59.40 -26.50 -18.78
CA PRO A 238 59.98 -27.55 -17.95
C PRO A 238 59.92 -28.92 -18.60
N SER A 239 60.85 -29.80 -18.27
CA SER A 239 60.86 -31.15 -18.84
C SER A 239 59.61 -31.94 -18.45
N ALA A 240 59.17 -32.86 -19.31
CA ALA A 240 58.06 -33.77 -18.98
C ALA A 240 58.23 -34.51 -17.64
N THR A 241 59.48 -34.78 -17.22
CA THR A 241 59.78 -35.40 -15.92
C THR A 241 59.50 -34.45 -14.75
N ASP A 242 59.87 -33.17 -14.86
CA ASP A 242 59.64 -32.17 -13.82
C ASP A 242 58.15 -31.84 -13.67
N LEU A 243 57.42 -31.79 -14.78
CA LEU A 243 55.97 -31.59 -14.81
C LEU A 243 55.24 -32.78 -14.17
N LYS A 244 55.63 -34.02 -14.52
CA LYS A 244 55.12 -35.24 -13.86
C LYS A 244 55.33 -35.21 -12.36
N ASN A 245 56.52 -34.85 -11.91
CA ASN A 245 56.83 -34.74 -10.48
C ASN A 245 55.95 -33.68 -9.78
N SER A 246 55.60 -32.62 -10.49
CA SER A 246 54.73 -31.56 -9.97
C SER A 246 53.27 -32.00 -9.84
N LEU A 247 52.74 -32.80 -10.77
CA LEU A 247 51.43 -33.43 -10.62
C LEU A 247 51.42 -34.47 -9.50
N ASN A 248 52.44 -35.33 -9.42
CA ASN A 248 52.57 -36.32 -8.34
C ASN A 248 52.63 -35.66 -6.96
N TYR A 249 53.27 -34.50 -6.84
CA TYR A 249 53.28 -33.70 -5.60
C TYR A 249 51.85 -33.32 -5.20
N LEU A 250 51.05 -32.82 -6.14
CA LEU A 250 49.69 -32.35 -5.89
C LEU A 250 48.73 -33.52 -5.58
N ASP A 251 48.85 -34.64 -6.29
CA ASP A 251 48.10 -35.86 -6.03
C ASP A 251 48.38 -36.41 -4.62
N LYS A 252 49.65 -36.47 -4.24
CA LYS A 252 50.07 -36.87 -2.90
C LYS A 252 49.54 -35.93 -1.82
N MET A 253 49.57 -34.62 -2.07
CA MET A 253 49.00 -33.63 -1.16
C MET A 253 47.51 -33.85 -0.96
N LEU A 254 46.73 -33.96 -2.04
CA LEU A 254 45.29 -34.19 -1.99
C LEU A 254 44.95 -35.47 -1.22
N ASN A 255 45.62 -36.58 -1.56
CA ASN A 255 45.41 -37.88 -0.91
C ASN A 255 45.73 -37.83 0.60
N GLU A 256 46.78 -37.11 1.00
CA GLU A 256 47.10 -36.95 2.41
C GLU A 256 46.05 -36.10 3.15
N LEU A 257 45.59 -34.99 2.56
CA LEU A 257 44.54 -34.14 3.15
C LEU A 257 43.23 -34.91 3.32
N VAL A 258 42.84 -35.71 2.33
CA VAL A 258 41.68 -36.61 2.39
C VAL A 258 41.87 -37.68 3.46
N SER A 259 43.05 -38.32 3.53
CA SER A 259 43.33 -39.35 4.54
C SER A 259 43.27 -38.84 5.98
N LYS A 260 43.58 -37.54 6.18
CA LYS A 260 43.49 -36.85 7.47
C LYS A 260 42.07 -36.39 7.79
N GLY A 261 41.13 -36.55 6.85
CA GLY A 261 39.77 -36.00 6.94
C GLY A 261 39.76 -34.48 6.99
N ILE A 262 40.76 -33.84 6.37
CA ILE A 262 40.79 -32.37 6.21
C ILE A 262 39.96 -31.98 5.00
N ILE A 263 40.03 -32.74 3.91
CA ILE A 263 39.16 -32.58 2.74
C ILE A 263 38.20 -33.77 2.69
N ASP A 264 36.92 -33.50 2.50
CA ASP A 264 35.95 -34.55 2.21
C ASP A 264 36.01 -34.92 0.72
N LYS A 265 36.22 -36.21 0.45
CA LYS A 265 36.25 -36.73 -0.93
C LYS A 265 34.85 -36.88 -1.53
N ASP A 266 33.83 -36.96 -0.68
CA ASP A 266 32.44 -37.19 -1.08
C ASP A 266 31.62 -35.87 -1.02
N SER A 267 32.31 -34.71 -1.05
CA SER A 267 31.67 -33.40 -0.99
C SER A 267 30.77 -33.13 -2.20
N GLU A 268 29.67 -32.40 -1.97
CA GLU A 268 28.70 -32.08 -3.03
C GLU A 268 29.27 -31.18 -4.13
N SER A 269 30.41 -30.51 -3.89
CA SER A 269 31.05 -29.65 -4.89
C SER A 269 31.68 -30.42 -6.04
N GLY A 270 31.90 -31.73 -5.88
CA GLY A 270 32.63 -32.56 -6.85
C GLY A 270 34.10 -32.16 -6.99
N PHE A 271 34.65 -31.36 -6.06
CA PHE A 271 36.03 -30.87 -6.12
C PHE A 271 37.03 -32.01 -6.26
N TYR A 272 36.85 -33.07 -5.46
CA TYR A 272 37.74 -34.23 -5.47
C TYR A 272 37.75 -34.93 -6.84
N ASP A 273 36.58 -35.21 -7.41
CA ASP A 273 36.47 -35.89 -8.71
C ASP A 273 37.09 -35.06 -9.85
N ILE A 274 36.85 -33.75 -9.85
CA ILE A 274 37.44 -32.85 -10.84
C ILE A 274 38.96 -32.76 -10.65
N MET A 275 39.44 -32.75 -9.41
CA MET A 275 40.88 -32.84 -9.14
C MET A 275 41.48 -34.15 -9.65
N GLN A 276 40.81 -35.28 -9.44
CA GLN A 276 41.27 -36.58 -9.95
C GLN A 276 41.37 -36.56 -11.48
N TYR A 277 40.39 -35.95 -12.16
CA TYR A 277 40.45 -35.76 -13.60
C TYR A 277 41.71 -34.98 -14.04
N TYR A 278 42.01 -33.84 -13.41
CA TYR A 278 43.22 -33.08 -13.72
C TYR A 278 44.53 -33.82 -13.41
N LEU A 279 44.53 -34.65 -12.36
CA LEU A 279 45.73 -35.35 -11.89
C LEU A 279 46.06 -36.60 -12.71
N HIS A 280 45.03 -37.30 -13.22
CA HIS A 280 45.20 -38.65 -13.78
C HIS A 280 44.61 -38.83 -15.18
N ASP A 281 43.50 -38.16 -15.52
CA ASP A 281 42.73 -38.48 -16.72
C ASP A 281 42.93 -37.47 -17.85
N MET A 282 43.05 -36.18 -17.53
CA MET A 282 43.28 -35.12 -18.52
C MET A 282 44.60 -35.30 -19.26
N ILE A 283 45.61 -35.85 -18.58
CA ILE A 283 46.88 -36.22 -19.20
C ILE A 283 47.48 -37.46 -18.52
N GLN A 284 47.86 -38.45 -19.31
CA GLN A 284 48.31 -39.75 -18.79
C GLN A 284 49.81 -39.97 -19.06
N PHE A 285 50.60 -40.26 -18.03
CA PHE A 285 52.04 -40.48 -18.18
C PHE A 285 52.39 -41.95 -18.44
N GLN A 286 53.03 -42.23 -19.58
CA GLN A 286 53.62 -43.51 -19.95
C GLN A 286 55.15 -43.42 -19.86
N GLY A 287 55.72 -43.72 -18.70
CA GLY A 287 57.14 -43.49 -18.44
C GLY A 287 57.47 -42.00 -18.37
N ASN A 288 58.29 -41.51 -19.31
CA ASN A 288 58.69 -40.10 -19.44
C ASN A 288 57.90 -39.35 -20.54
N THR A 289 56.98 -40.03 -21.22
CA THR A 289 56.11 -39.45 -22.24
C THR A 289 54.71 -39.30 -21.66
N ALA A 290 53.99 -38.26 -22.07
CA ALA A 290 52.61 -38.05 -21.68
C ALA A 290 51.70 -38.18 -22.91
N VAL A 291 50.46 -38.61 -22.70
CA VAL A 291 49.47 -38.74 -23.75
C VAL A 291 48.16 -38.07 -23.34
N VAL A 292 47.48 -37.47 -24.31
CA VAL A 292 46.09 -36.99 -24.18
C VAL A 292 45.19 -38.02 -24.83
N THR A 293 44.02 -38.27 -24.24
CA THR A 293 43.03 -39.19 -24.79
C THR A 293 41.71 -38.47 -24.99
N ASP A 294 41.23 -38.45 -26.22
CA ASP A 294 39.94 -37.88 -26.61
C ASP A 294 38.96 -38.98 -26.98
N GLU A 295 37.78 -38.96 -26.39
CA GLU A 295 36.66 -39.79 -26.85
C GLU A 295 36.15 -39.28 -28.19
N VAL A 296 35.99 -40.19 -29.15
CA VAL A 296 35.51 -39.86 -30.48
C VAL A 296 34.35 -40.76 -30.88
N ASP A 297 33.41 -40.18 -31.61
CA ASP A 297 32.21 -40.89 -32.02
C ASP A 297 32.52 -42.02 -33.00
N ILE A 298 31.75 -43.09 -32.87
CA ILE A 298 31.73 -44.20 -33.82
C ILE A 298 30.30 -44.47 -34.29
N THR A 299 30.10 -44.39 -35.61
CA THR A 299 28.81 -44.66 -36.26
C THR A 299 28.88 -45.94 -37.08
N GLN A 300 27.82 -46.76 -37.00
CA GLN A 300 27.68 -47.92 -37.87
C GLN A 300 26.98 -47.51 -39.17
N ASP A 301 27.67 -47.68 -40.30
CA ASP A 301 27.19 -47.28 -41.62
C ASP A 301 27.17 -48.49 -42.56
N GLY A 302 26.01 -49.16 -42.64
CA GLY A 302 25.85 -50.37 -43.46
C GLY A 302 26.71 -51.53 -42.96
N ASP A 303 27.62 -52.04 -43.79
CA ASP A 303 28.50 -53.19 -43.48
C ASP A 303 29.82 -52.80 -42.79
N GLY A 304 29.98 -51.53 -42.35
CA GLY A 304 31.21 -51.03 -41.72
C GLY A 304 30.96 -49.99 -40.62
N TYR A 305 32.05 -49.39 -40.12
CA TYR A 305 32.03 -48.37 -39.07
C TYR A 305 32.82 -47.14 -39.49
N SER A 306 32.40 -45.99 -39.01
CA SER A 306 33.01 -44.68 -39.24
C SER A 306 33.42 -44.10 -37.88
N ILE A 307 34.67 -43.68 -37.73
CA ILE A 307 35.22 -43.11 -36.48
C ILE A 307 35.53 -41.63 -36.72
N ASN A 308 35.22 -40.80 -35.71
CA ASN A 308 35.45 -39.36 -35.67
C ASN A 308 34.89 -38.66 -36.92
N GLY A 309 33.57 -38.78 -37.14
CA GLY A 309 32.88 -38.11 -38.25
C GLY A 309 33.31 -38.57 -39.66
N GLY A 310 33.95 -39.74 -39.79
CA GLY A 310 34.43 -40.27 -41.07
C GLY A 310 35.92 -40.10 -41.31
N ALA A 311 36.67 -39.55 -40.35
CA ALA A 311 38.13 -39.46 -40.40
C ALA A 311 38.77 -40.84 -40.67
N PHE A 312 38.24 -41.89 -40.05
CA PHE A 312 38.61 -43.27 -40.37
C PHE A 312 37.40 -44.13 -40.69
N LYS A 313 37.56 -44.98 -41.72
CA LYS A 313 36.57 -45.98 -42.11
C LYS A 313 37.08 -47.38 -41.84
N ILE A 314 36.30 -48.16 -41.10
CA ILE A 314 36.56 -49.56 -40.76
C ILE A 314 35.66 -50.45 -41.61
N THR A 315 36.26 -51.38 -42.37
CA THR A 315 35.54 -52.33 -43.23
C THR A 315 36.13 -53.73 -43.11
N LYS A 316 35.40 -54.77 -43.55
CA LYS A 316 35.93 -56.14 -43.59
C LYS A 316 36.55 -56.44 -44.94
N ASP A 317 37.72 -57.07 -44.94
CA ASP A 317 38.33 -57.64 -46.13
C ASP A 317 37.65 -58.94 -46.58
N GLN A 318 38.12 -59.52 -47.69
CA GLN A 318 37.57 -60.76 -48.26
C GLN A 318 37.72 -61.98 -47.31
N ASN A 319 38.58 -61.90 -46.30
CA ASN A 319 38.80 -62.94 -45.29
C ASN A 319 38.03 -62.64 -43.99
N GLY A 320 37.26 -61.55 -43.93
CA GLY A 320 36.48 -61.14 -42.78
C GLY A 320 37.25 -60.36 -41.71
N ASN A 321 38.51 -59.99 -41.94
CA ASN A 321 39.30 -59.17 -41.00
C ASN A 321 38.99 -57.69 -41.19
N TYR A 322 39.01 -56.93 -40.09
CA TYR A 322 38.84 -55.48 -40.16
C TYR A 322 40.07 -54.80 -40.78
N GLN A 323 39.81 -53.81 -41.62
CA GLN A 323 40.78 -52.93 -42.27
C GLN A 323 40.38 -51.46 -42.04
N VAL A 324 41.37 -50.59 -41.87
CA VAL A 324 41.19 -49.15 -41.65
C VAL A 324 41.64 -48.36 -42.88
N THR A 325 40.92 -47.30 -43.21
CA THR A 325 41.36 -46.30 -44.20
C THR A 325 41.10 -44.90 -43.65
N GLY A 326 42.14 -44.07 -43.62
CA GLY A 326 42.04 -42.66 -43.23
C GLY A 326 41.53 -41.77 -44.37
N SER A 327 40.97 -40.61 -44.02
CA SER A 327 40.48 -39.61 -44.96
C SER A 327 40.83 -38.18 -44.53
N GLY A 328 40.90 -37.26 -45.50
CA GLY A 328 41.23 -35.86 -45.23
C GLY A 328 42.65 -35.70 -44.67
N GLU A 329 42.73 -35.09 -43.48
CA GLU A 329 43.97 -34.83 -42.74
C GLU A 329 44.48 -36.05 -41.97
N TYR A 330 43.70 -37.13 -41.91
CA TYR A 330 44.01 -38.33 -41.14
C TYR A 330 44.49 -39.48 -42.04
N ALA A 331 45.62 -40.09 -41.68
CA ALA A 331 46.16 -41.26 -42.37
C ALA A 331 46.49 -42.39 -41.39
N ALA A 332 46.00 -43.61 -41.64
CA ALA A 332 46.35 -44.78 -40.84
C ALA A 332 47.78 -45.23 -41.18
N THR A 333 48.63 -45.35 -40.16
CA THR A 333 50.05 -45.73 -40.30
C THR A 333 50.32 -47.19 -39.94
N SER A 334 49.36 -47.87 -39.30
CA SER A 334 49.37 -49.33 -39.10
C SER A 334 48.05 -49.99 -39.55
N GLY A 335 48.07 -51.31 -39.69
CA GLY A 335 46.84 -52.11 -39.73
C GLY A 335 46.17 -52.22 -38.36
N ILE A 336 44.96 -52.78 -38.32
CA ILE A 336 44.20 -52.99 -37.08
C ILE A 336 44.77 -54.20 -36.33
N THR A 337 45.06 -54.01 -35.05
CA THR A 337 45.40 -55.06 -34.09
C THR A 337 44.27 -55.29 -33.09
N TYR A 338 44.17 -56.48 -32.51
CA TYR A 338 43.23 -56.79 -31.45
C TYR A 338 43.97 -57.38 -30.25
N ALA A 339 43.89 -56.71 -29.10
CA ALA A 339 44.55 -57.12 -27.87
C ALA A 339 43.70 -56.70 -26.67
N ASN A 340 43.69 -57.52 -25.61
CA ASN A 340 43.02 -57.22 -24.34
C ASN A 340 41.52 -56.85 -24.43
N GLY A 341 40.82 -57.24 -25.51
CA GLY A 341 39.40 -56.93 -25.69
C GLY A 341 39.10 -55.73 -26.59
N GLU A 342 40.11 -55.02 -27.08
CA GLU A 342 39.96 -53.81 -27.89
C GLU A 342 40.71 -53.91 -29.22
N TYR A 343 40.19 -53.21 -30.23
CA TYR A 343 40.88 -53.01 -31.50
C TYR A 343 41.71 -51.73 -31.45
N SER A 344 42.83 -51.69 -32.17
CA SER A 344 43.65 -50.48 -32.25
C SER A 344 44.43 -50.35 -33.55
N PHE A 345 44.76 -49.11 -33.93
CA PHE A 345 45.68 -48.80 -35.04
C PHE A 345 46.40 -47.46 -34.77
N THR A 346 47.58 -47.27 -35.35
CA THR A 346 48.30 -45.98 -35.30
C THR A 346 47.94 -45.11 -36.49
N TYR A 347 48.02 -43.79 -36.31
CA TYR A 347 47.71 -42.81 -37.34
C TYR A 347 48.59 -41.57 -37.27
N THR A 348 48.57 -40.78 -38.34
CA THR A 348 49.10 -39.41 -38.37
C THR A 348 47.99 -38.44 -38.75
N ARG A 349 47.94 -37.28 -38.11
CA ARG A 349 47.10 -36.13 -38.50
C ARG A 349 48.00 -35.03 -39.04
N THR A 350 47.70 -34.50 -40.21
CA THR A 350 48.50 -33.46 -40.86
C THR A 350 47.66 -32.22 -41.08
N GLU A 351 47.95 -31.14 -40.35
CA GLU A 351 47.24 -29.86 -40.45
C GLU A 351 48.09 -28.80 -41.14
N LYS A 352 47.42 -27.86 -41.83
CA LYS A 352 48.09 -26.74 -42.48
C LYS A 352 47.82 -25.46 -41.69
N GLU A 353 48.87 -24.89 -41.12
CA GLU A 353 48.83 -23.70 -40.29
C GLU A 353 48.54 -22.42 -41.11
N GLU A 354 48.08 -21.36 -40.45
CA GLU A 354 47.77 -20.06 -41.08
C GLU A 354 48.98 -19.42 -41.78
N ASP A 355 50.19 -19.70 -41.31
CA ASP A 355 51.45 -19.22 -41.90
C ASP A 355 51.91 -20.04 -43.13
N GLY A 356 51.15 -21.09 -43.48
CA GLY A 356 51.41 -21.98 -44.59
C GLY A 356 52.33 -23.16 -44.28
N THR A 357 52.80 -23.30 -43.04
CA THR A 357 53.51 -24.49 -42.56
C THR A 357 52.56 -25.68 -42.37
N THR A 358 53.10 -26.85 -42.11
CA THR A 358 52.33 -28.08 -41.93
C THR A 358 52.82 -28.78 -40.68
N SER A 359 51.95 -28.98 -39.70
CA SER A 359 52.20 -29.76 -38.50
C SER A 359 51.76 -31.20 -38.75
N THR A 360 52.46 -32.17 -38.13
CA THR A 360 52.06 -33.58 -38.21
C THR A 360 52.18 -34.20 -36.84
N GLU A 361 51.06 -34.73 -36.36
CA GLU A 361 50.91 -35.36 -35.06
C GLU A 361 50.75 -36.86 -35.24
N GLU A 362 51.41 -37.65 -34.39
CA GLU A 362 51.25 -39.11 -34.36
C GLU A 362 50.34 -39.52 -33.21
N GLY A 363 49.44 -40.46 -33.47
CA GLY A 363 48.49 -40.95 -32.49
C GLY A 363 48.15 -42.43 -32.65
N THR A 364 47.46 -42.97 -31.66
CA THR A 364 46.86 -44.30 -31.68
C THR A 364 45.36 -44.17 -31.48
N CYS A 365 44.56 -44.85 -32.28
CA CYS A 365 43.14 -45.00 -32.03
C CYS A 365 42.89 -46.38 -31.42
N THR A 366 42.19 -46.44 -30.29
CA THR A 366 41.62 -47.67 -29.73
C THR A 366 40.10 -47.62 -29.87
N PHE A 367 39.46 -48.75 -30.15
CA PHE A 367 38.01 -48.80 -30.32
C PHE A 367 37.41 -50.18 -30.01
N SER A 368 36.15 -50.15 -29.60
CA SER A 368 35.31 -51.32 -29.37
C SER A 368 34.11 -51.31 -30.31
N LEU A 369 33.83 -52.48 -30.89
CA LEU A 369 32.68 -52.72 -31.77
C LEU A 369 31.56 -53.49 -31.07
N SER A 370 31.66 -53.72 -29.76
CA SER A 370 30.58 -54.24 -28.92
C SER A 370 29.79 -53.09 -28.33
N ASP A 371 28.47 -53.23 -28.21
CA ASP A 371 27.59 -52.21 -27.60
C ASP A 371 27.96 -51.94 -26.12
N PRO A 372 28.22 -50.68 -25.69
CA PRO A 372 28.23 -49.46 -26.50
C PRO A 372 29.49 -49.31 -27.35
N LEU A 373 29.30 -48.91 -28.62
CA LEU A 373 30.41 -48.58 -29.51
C LEU A 373 31.20 -47.41 -28.90
N ALA A 374 32.51 -47.57 -28.76
CA ALA A 374 33.39 -46.56 -28.18
C ALA A 374 34.69 -46.50 -28.98
N ALA A 375 35.22 -45.30 -29.19
CA ALA A 375 36.53 -45.10 -29.77
C ALA A 375 37.23 -43.94 -29.05
N THR A 376 38.54 -44.07 -28.88
CA THR A 376 39.38 -43.01 -28.32
C THR A 376 40.58 -42.77 -29.20
N PHE A 377 40.96 -41.51 -29.34
CA PHE A 377 42.23 -41.11 -29.93
C PHE A 377 43.19 -40.77 -28.82
N THR A 378 44.36 -41.38 -28.85
CA THR A 378 45.46 -41.10 -27.94
C THR A 378 46.59 -40.46 -28.72
N THR A 379 46.98 -39.24 -28.37
CA THR A 379 48.12 -38.54 -29.01
C THR A 379 49.21 -38.25 -27.98
N VAL A 380 50.44 -38.08 -28.47
CA VAL A 380 51.57 -37.76 -27.60
C VAL A 380 51.55 -36.27 -27.30
N ALA A 381 51.39 -35.93 -26.02
CA ALA A 381 51.36 -34.56 -25.58
C ALA A 381 52.76 -33.94 -25.64
N ASP A 382 52.85 -32.70 -26.11
CA ASP A 382 54.09 -31.94 -26.04
C ASP A 382 54.32 -31.33 -24.63
N GLU A 383 55.51 -30.78 -24.39
CA GLU A 383 55.84 -30.24 -23.07
C GLU A 383 55.01 -29.00 -22.70
N GLU A 384 54.54 -28.23 -23.69
CA GLU A 384 53.75 -27.02 -23.48
C GLU A 384 52.31 -27.38 -23.08
N GLU A 385 51.72 -28.37 -23.75
CA GLU A 385 50.43 -28.97 -23.40
C GLU A 385 50.45 -29.56 -21.99
N ILE A 386 51.48 -30.36 -21.66
CA ILE A 386 51.64 -30.89 -20.29
C ILE A 386 51.71 -29.73 -19.29
N ALA A 387 52.50 -28.69 -19.59
CA ALA A 387 52.68 -27.56 -18.69
C ALA A 387 51.40 -26.76 -18.46
N GLU A 388 50.51 -26.62 -19.45
CA GLU A 388 49.21 -25.98 -19.27
C GLU A 388 48.27 -26.82 -18.38
N VAL A 389 48.21 -28.13 -18.57
CA VAL A 389 47.42 -29.02 -17.70
C VAL A 389 47.90 -28.94 -16.24
N VAL A 390 49.21 -28.98 -15.99
CA VAL A 390 49.76 -28.85 -14.63
C VAL A 390 49.39 -27.50 -14.02
N LYS A 391 49.48 -26.39 -14.77
CA LYS A 391 49.08 -25.06 -14.26
C LYS A 391 47.60 -25.02 -13.92
N GLN A 392 46.75 -25.62 -14.76
CA GLN A 392 45.31 -25.67 -14.54
C GLN A 392 44.98 -26.46 -13.26
N ALA A 393 45.64 -27.60 -13.05
CA ALA A 393 45.50 -28.40 -11.84
C ALA A 393 45.84 -27.60 -10.57
N TYR A 394 46.98 -26.89 -10.56
CA TYR A 394 47.42 -26.07 -9.42
C TYR A 394 46.49 -24.87 -9.18
N LYS A 395 46.01 -24.21 -10.24
CA LYS A 395 45.03 -23.11 -10.11
C LYS A 395 43.71 -23.60 -9.55
N TYR A 396 43.19 -24.71 -10.06
CA TYR A 396 41.94 -25.29 -9.60
C TYR A 396 42.04 -25.73 -8.13
N PHE A 397 43.12 -26.42 -7.76
CA PHE A 397 43.39 -26.78 -6.37
C PHE A 397 43.44 -25.55 -5.45
N GLN A 398 44.16 -24.49 -5.83
CA GLN A 398 44.24 -23.27 -5.02
C GLN A 398 42.88 -22.59 -4.81
N GLN A 399 42.02 -22.59 -5.83
CA GLN A 399 40.70 -21.96 -5.77
C GLN A 399 39.70 -22.77 -4.95
N GLY A 400 39.77 -24.10 -5.04
CA GLY A 400 38.79 -24.99 -4.41
C GLY A 400 39.19 -25.49 -3.02
N ALA A 401 40.46 -25.85 -2.81
CA ALA A 401 40.88 -26.63 -1.64
C ALA A 401 40.50 -25.97 -0.30
N LEU A 402 40.61 -24.65 -0.17
CA LEU A 402 40.28 -23.95 1.07
C LEU A 402 38.80 -24.09 1.45
N ASN A 403 37.90 -24.10 0.45
CA ASN A 403 36.45 -24.23 0.69
C ASN A 403 36.06 -25.67 1.08
N GLU A 404 36.83 -26.65 0.64
CA GLU A 404 36.62 -28.07 0.94
C GLU A 404 37.22 -28.51 2.27
N MET A 405 38.04 -27.65 2.89
CA MET A 405 38.65 -27.97 4.17
C MET A 405 37.62 -27.94 5.30
N ASP A 406 37.57 -29.03 6.07
CA ASP A 406 36.72 -29.16 7.26
C ASP A 406 37.16 -28.17 8.34
N ARG A 407 36.35 -27.10 8.51
CA ARG A 407 36.55 -26.04 9.48
C ARG A 407 36.67 -26.58 10.92
N ASP A 408 35.96 -27.64 11.26
CA ASP A 408 35.94 -28.16 12.63
C ASP A 408 37.30 -28.75 13.04
N LYS A 409 38.10 -29.22 12.07
CA LYS A 409 39.49 -29.62 12.32
C LYS A 409 40.37 -28.46 12.78
N PHE A 410 39.98 -27.24 12.45
CA PHE A 410 40.69 -26.00 12.76
C PHE A 410 40.01 -25.20 13.87
N ALA A 411 38.96 -25.73 14.51
CA ALA A 411 38.21 -25.00 15.53
C ALA A 411 39.06 -24.54 16.75
N ASN A 412 40.24 -25.13 16.98
CA ASN A 412 41.14 -24.73 18.07
C ASN A 412 42.37 -23.94 17.59
N SER A 413 42.42 -23.56 16.31
CA SER A 413 43.54 -22.81 15.71
C SER A 413 43.56 -21.33 16.12
N ALA A 414 42.39 -20.75 16.39
CA ALA A 414 42.21 -19.36 16.79
C ALA A 414 41.66 -19.26 18.23
N PRO A 415 42.47 -19.56 19.28
CA PRO A 415 41.99 -19.69 20.65
C PRO A 415 41.51 -18.38 21.27
N THR A 416 42.05 -17.23 20.84
CA THR A 416 41.66 -15.91 21.35
C THR A 416 40.28 -15.51 20.84
N GLU A 417 40.06 -15.61 19.53
CA GLU A 417 38.81 -15.28 18.85
C GLU A 417 37.71 -16.28 19.24
N LYS A 418 38.05 -17.56 19.37
CA LYS A 418 37.13 -18.57 19.90
C LYS A 418 36.64 -18.24 21.31
N ALA A 419 37.54 -17.82 22.21
CA ALA A 419 37.16 -17.44 23.55
C ALA A 419 36.25 -16.20 23.57
N ALA A 420 36.44 -15.26 22.65
CA ALA A 420 35.56 -14.11 22.49
C ALA A 420 34.16 -14.51 21.99
N TYR A 421 34.09 -15.40 20.99
CA TYR A 421 32.84 -15.99 20.51
C TYR A 421 32.09 -16.75 21.61
N GLU A 422 32.78 -17.65 22.33
CA GLU A 422 32.17 -18.43 23.42
C GLU A 422 31.63 -17.54 24.54
N GLU A 423 32.34 -16.45 24.89
CA GLU A 423 31.84 -15.51 25.89
C GLU A 423 30.65 -14.69 25.37
N ALA A 424 30.65 -14.22 24.13
CA ALA A 424 29.51 -13.51 23.54
C ALA A 424 28.26 -14.39 23.45
N ALA A 425 28.43 -15.64 22.98
CA ALA A 425 27.37 -16.64 22.92
C ALA A 425 26.80 -16.96 24.31
N LYS A 426 27.66 -17.10 25.33
CA LYS A 426 27.25 -17.27 26.72
C LYS A 426 26.42 -16.10 27.25
N GLN A 427 26.81 -14.86 26.95
CA GLN A 427 26.04 -13.68 27.38
C GLN A 427 24.66 -13.64 26.70
N LEU A 428 24.59 -13.95 25.41
CA LEU A 428 23.33 -14.04 24.67
C LEU A 428 22.45 -15.18 25.20
N SER A 429 23.01 -16.36 25.46
CA SER A 429 22.24 -17.49 26.00
C SER A 429 21.70 -17.22 27.40
N ILE A 430 22.48 -16.54 28.26
CA ILE A 430 22.03 -16.11 29.58
C ILE A 430 20.85 -15.14 29.47
N PHE A 431 20.86 -14.22 28.50
CA PHE A 431 19.72 -13.33 28.26
C PHE A 431 18.48 -14.10 27.78
N ILE A 432 18.65 -15.01 26.81
CA ILE A 432 17.53 -15.76 26.18
C ILE A 432 16.93 -16.77 27.16
N PHE A 433 17.74 -17.58 27.83
CA PHE A 433 17.31 -18.74 28.63
C PHE A 433 17.50 -18.58 30.14
N GLY A 434 18.14 -17.49 30.58
CA GLY A 434 18.45 -17.27 32.00
C GLY A 434 19.66 -18.07 32.49
N THR A 435 20.28 -18.87 31.63
CA THR A 435 21.43 -19.73 31.93
C THR A 435 22.36 -19.87 30.74
N ASP A 436 23.60 -20.26 31.00
CA ASP A 436 24.50 -20.77 29.98
C ASP A 436 23.99 -22.13 29.48
N ILE A 437 23.81 -22.27 28.17
CA ILE A 437 23.37 -23.52 27.52
C ILE A 437 24.55 -24.42 27.11
N GLY A 438 25.77 -23.90 27.18
CA GLY A 438 27.01 -24.59 26.82
C GLY A 438 27.35 -24.53 25.34
N SER A 439 28.64 -24.69 25.04
CA SER A 439 29.22 -24.47 23.71
C SER A 439 28.73 -25.42 22.61
N ALA A 440 28.04 -26.51 22.96
CA ALA A 440 27.49 -27.45 21.99
C ALA A 440 26.29 -26.89 21.22
N ASP A 441 25.60 -25.88 21.75
CA ASP A 441 24.39 -25.30 21.16
C ASP A 441 24.58 -23.78 20.83
N TYR A 442 25.80 -23.24 20.96
CA TYR A 442 26.06 -21.81 20.74
C TYR A 442 25.81 -21.36 19.30
N ASP A 443 26.02 -22.24 18.32
CA ASP A 443 25.80 -22.00 16.89
C ASP A 443 24.31 -21.90 16.51
N LYS A 444 23.40 -22.02 17.47
CA LYS A 444 21.94 -21.95 17.27
C LYS A 444 21.28 -20.72 17.89
N LEU A 445 22.06 -19.82 18.48
CA LEU A 445 21.55 -18.66 19.23
C LEU A 445 21.01 -17.53 18.34
N ASP A 446 21.19 -17.62 17.03
CA ASP A 446 20.60 -16.76 16.00
C ASP A 446 19.37 -17.38 15.31
N ASP A 447 19.09 -18.67 15.55
CA ASP A 447 17.93 -19.37 15.00
C ASP A 447 16.72 -19.27 15.96
N MET A 448 15.83 -18.32 15.67
CA MET A 448 14.63 -18.05 16.47
C MET A 448 13.67 -19.25 16.54
N ASP A 449 13.53 -20.02 15.45
CA ASP A 449 12.68 -21.21 15.42
C ASP A 449 13.26 -22.29 16.33
N TRP A 450 14.58 -22.49 16.29
CA TRP A 450 15.24 -23.39 17.22
C TRP A 450 15.09 -22.93 18.67
N ILE A 451 15.30 -21.64 18.96
CA ILE A 451 15.19 -21.07 20.31
C ILE A 451 13.80 -21.32 20.90
N ILE A 452 12.74 -21.03 20.14
CA ILE A 452 11.36 -21.15 20.61
C ILE A 452 10.94 -22.61 20.81
N ASN A 453 11.48 -23.53 20.00
CA ASN A 453 11.11 -24.95 20.01
C ASN A 453 12.06 -25.85 20.83
N LYS A 454 13.12 -25.30 21.45
CA LYS A 454 14.08 -26.07 22.24
C LYS A 454 13.41 -26.64 23.50
N SER A 455 13.09 -27.93 23.44
CA SER A 455 12.48 -28.65 24.56
C SER A 455 13.38 -28.66 25.81
N GLY A 456 12.82 -28.33 26.97
CA GLY A 456 13.50 -28.38 28.26
C GLY A 456 14.30 -27.14 28.65
N LEU A 457 14.32 -26.09 27.81
CA LEU A 457 14.97 -24.81 28.08
C LEU A 457 13.96 -23.66 27.87
N PRO A 458 13.20 -23.27 28.90
CA PRO A 458 12.26 -22.15 28.78
C PRO A 458 13.03 -20.84 28.61
N THR A 459 12.51 -19.96 27.76
CA THR A 459 13.04 -18.61 27.58
C THR A 459 12.70 -17.72 28.79
N THR A 460 13.47 -16.66 29.01
CA THR A 460 13.24 -15.71 30.10
C THR A 460 11.92 -14.97 29.90
N ASN A 461 11.13 -14.89 30.98
CA ASN A 461 9.79 -14.33 30.97
C ASN A 461 9.67 -13.05 31.82
N LEU A 462 8.61 -12.30 31.57
CA LEU A 462 8.32 -11.02 32.20
C LEU A 462 7.75 -11.18 33.63
N ASP A 463 8.03 -12.21 34.43
CA ASP A 463 7.43 -12.35 35.78
C ASP A 463 7.97 -11.32 36.81
N GLY A 464 8.91 -10.48 36.40
CA GLY A 464 9.35 -9.29 37.11
C GLY A 464 10.48 -9.52 38.13
N ASN A 465 10.95 -10.77 38.28
CA ASN A 465 11.99 -11.13 39.24
C ASN A 465 13.24 -11.75 38.61
N THR A 466 13.14 -12.25 37.38
CA THR A 466 14.30 -12.83 36.68
C THR A 466 15.26 -11.73 36.28
N THR A 467 16.34 -11.60 37.05
CA THR A 467 17.45 -10.71 36.73
C THR A 467 18.64 -11.53 36.25
N VAL A 468 19.23 -11.11 35.15
CA VAL A 468 20.45 -11.70 34.61
C VAL A 468 21.57 -10.70 34.77
N THR A 469 22.76 -11.20 35.09
CA THR A 469 23.97 -10.37 35.11
C THR A 469 24.70 -10.63 33.81
N ILE A 470 24.77 -9.60 32.99
CA ILE A 470 25.39 -9.66 31.67
C ILE A 470 26.68 -8.85 31.72
N GLY A 471 27.77 -9.49 31.34
CA GLY A 471 29.07 -8.84 31.19
C GLY A 471 29.11 -8.05 29.89
N GLN A 472 29.47 -6.78 29.97
CA GLN A 472 29.60 -5.87 28.83
C GLN A 472 30.98 -5.27 28.77
N ILE A 473 31.57 -5.20 27.58
CA ILE A 473 32.84 -4.51 27.39
C ILE A 473 32.56 -3.02 27.24
N GLU A 474 32.67 -2.27 28.32
CA GLU A 474 32.63 -0.81 28.31
C GLU A 474 34.06 -0.26 28.35
N ASN A 475 34.48 0.49 27.33
CA ASN A 475 35.84 1.06 27.22
C ASN A 475 36.99 0.04 27.43
N GLY A 476 36.82 -1.20 26.93
CA GLY A 476 37.82 -2.26 27.03
C GLY A 476 37.87 -2.98 28.39
N THR A 477 36.90 -2.74 29.28
CA THR A 477 36.77 -3.45 30.57
C THR A 477 35.42 -4.15 30.66
N LEU A 478 35.41 -5.39 31.17
CA LEU A 478 34.16 -6.12 31.45
C LEU A 478 33.44 -5.49 32.66
N VAL A 479 32.28 -4.90 32.42
CA VAL A 479 31.36 -4.35 33.40
C VAL A 479 30.13 -5.24 33.46
N ASN A 480 29.80 -5.72 34.65
CA ASN A 480 28.63 -6.55 34.87
C ASN A 480 27.42 -5.68 35.16
N ASN A 481 26.45 -5.69 34.26
CA ASN A 481 25.20 -4.95 34.39
C ASN A 481 24.06 -5.94 34.65
N THR A 482 23.20 -5.63 35.63
CA THR A 482 22.03 -6.45 35.95
C THR A 482 20.84 -5.97 35.12
N TYR A 483 20.30 -6.86 34.29
CA TYR A 483 19.12 -6.62 33.47
C TYR A 483 17.94 -7.44 33.97
N LYS A 484 16.73 -6.92 33.78
CA LYS A 484 15.54 -7.76 33.79
C LYS A 484 15.56 -8.53 32.46
N ALA A 485 15.79 -9.84 32.49
CA ALA A 485 15.77 -10.62 31.27
C ALA A 485 14.32 -10.83 30.84
N ASN A 486 13.98 -10.39 29.63
CA ASN A 486 12.69 -10.69 29.04
C ASN A 486 12.83 -10.97 27.56
N PHE A 487 13.04 -12.23 27.25
CA PHE A 487 13.01 -12.70 25.87
C PHE A 487 11.58 -12.78 25.31
N GLU A 488 10.55 -12.79 26.17
CA GLU A 488 9.15 -12.85 25.71
C GLU A 488 8.78 -11.66 24.81
N ALA A 489 9.33 -10.46 25.02
CA ALA A 489 9.09 -9.32 24.13
C ALA A 489 9.65 -9.55 22.71
N ILE A 490 10.81 -10.20 22.59
CA ILE A 490 11.43 -10.53 21.30
C ILE A 490 10.62 -11.62 20.60
N LYS A 491 10.20 -12.64 21.37
CA LYS A 491 9.34 -13.71 20.89
C LYS A 491 7.97 -13.21 20.44
N ASP A 492 7.38 -12.24 21.14
CA ASP A 492 6.13 -11.59 20.74
C ASP A 492 6.29 -10.91 19.38
N ILE A 493 7.36 -10.14 19.18
CA ILE A 493 7.66 -9.49 17.89
C ILE A 493 7.73 -10.56 16.79
N TYR A 494 8.52 -11.61 16.98
CA TYR A 494 8.70 -12.67 15.99
C TYR A 494 7.38 -13.36 15.61
N LEU A 495 6.61 -13.81 16.60
CA LEU A 495 5.34 -14.50 16.36
C LEU A 495 4.30 -13.60 15.67
N ILE A 496 4.29 -12.31 16.02
CA ILE A 496 3.42 -11.33 15.39
C ILE A 496 3.87 -11.02 13.96
N GLU A 497 5.18 -10.94 13.68
CA GLU A 497 5.70 -10.76 12.33
C GLU A 497 5.34 -11.93 11.42
N GLN A 498 5.52 -13.18 11.88
CA GLN A 498 5.07 -14.36 11.14
C GLN A 498 3.57 -14.33 10.84
N MET A 499 2.77 -13.89 11.82
CA MET A 499 1.34 -13.73 11.65
C MET A 499 1.00 -12.64 10.61
N ILE A 500 1.67 -11.49 10.67
CA ILE A 500 1.49 -10.38 9.72
C ILE A 500 1.89 -10.82 8.30
N ASP A 501 2.98 -11.57 8.16
CA ASP A 501 3.41 -12.11 6.86
C ASP A 501 2.37 -13.07 6.28
N GLN A 502 1.70 -13.85 7.13
CA GLN A 502 0.70 -14.81 6.69
C GLN A 502 -0.67 -14.17 6.39
N TYR A 503 -1.11 -13.19 7.20
CA TYR A 503 -2.50 -12.69 7.19
C TYR A 503 -2.63 -11.19 6.89
N GLY A 504 -1.53 -10.45 6.77
CA GLY A 504 -1.48 -8.99 6.71
C GLY A 504 -1.57 -8.36 8.11
N ALA A 505 -1.32 -7.05 8.19
CA ALA A 505 -1.49 -6.30 9.46
C ALA A 505 -2.98 -6.08 9.78
N PRO A 506 -3.38 -6.13 11.06
CA PRO A 506 -4.76 -5.88 11.43
C PRO A 506 -5.11 -4.40 11.21
N LYS A 507 -6.24 -4.16 10.54
CA LYS A 507 -6.76 -2.82 10.28
C LYS A 507 -7.88 -2.50 11.27
N TYR A 508 -7.75 -1.36 11.94
CA TYR A 508 -8.82 -0.76 12.74
C TYR A 508 -9.52 0.27 11.86
N THR A 509 -10.85 0.18 11.77
CA THR A 509 -11.71 1.11 11.02
C THR A 509 -12.85 1.55 11.92
N TRP A 510 -13.43 2.71 11.64
CA TRP A 510 -14.66 3.10 12.32
C TRP A 510 -15.81 2.23 11.82
N ILE A 511 -16.70 1.84 12.73
CA ILE A 511 -17.99 1.23 12.44
C ILE A 511 -19.09 2.13 12.97
N ASP A 512 -20.17 2.25 12.22
CA ASP A 512 -21.39 2.89 12.71
C ASP A 512 -22.38 1.82 13.15
N LYS A 513 -22.56 1.65 14.46
CA LYS A 513 -23.51 0.68 15.03
C LYS A 513 -24.95 0.96 14.62
N ASN A 514 -25.28 2.20 14.34
CA ASN A 514 -26.63 2.60 13.91
C ASN A 514 -26.83 2.33 12.42
N ASN A 515 -25.77 2.31 11.61
CA ASN A 515 -25.82 2.07 10.17
C ASN A 515 -24.59 1.33 9.64
N PRO A 516 -24.51 -0.01 9.79
CA PRO A 516 -23.30 -0.78 9.48
C PRO A 516 -22.86 -0.78 8.00
N ASN A 517 -23.74 -0.37 7.08
CA ASN A 517 -23.44 -0.33 5.64
C ASN A 517 -22.93 1.05 5.17
N GLU A 518 -22.86 2.03 6.07
CA GLU A 518 -22.36 3.37 5.78
C GLU A 518 -20.83 3.44 5.87
N ASN A 519 -20.20 4.34 5.11
CA ASN A 519 -18.78 4.61 5.26
C ASN A 519 -18.53 5.35 6.59
N ALA A 520 -18.33 4.56 7.64
CA ALA A 520 -18.16 5.06 8.99
C ALA A 520 -16.82 5.80 9.19
N ASP A 521 -15.78 5.52 8.38
CA ASP A 521 -14.53 6.26 8.41
C ASP A 521 -14.73 7.72 7.94
N ALA A 522 -15.44 7.93 6.82
CA ALA A 522 -15.77 9.27 6.33
C ALA A 522 -16.67 10.03 7.33
N LYS A 523 -17.61 9.32 7.96
CA LYS A 523 -18.47 9.86 9.01
C LYS A 523 -17.70 10.28 10.25
N ALA A 524 -16.77 9.43 10.70
CA ALA A 524 -15.90 9.74 11.82
C ALA A 524 -15.01 10.93 11.52
N GLN A 525 -14.42 11.02 10.33
CA GLN A 525 -13.60 12.17 9.94
C GLN A 525 -14.41 13.47 9.96
N TRP A 526 -15.62 13.48 9.42
CA TRP A 526 -16.50 14.66 9.47
C TRP A 526 -16.75 15.14 10.91
N TYR A 527 -17.12 14.22 11.81
CA TYR A 527 -17.38 14.58 13.21
C TYR A 527 -16.11 14.93 13.99
N THR A 528 -14.94 14.37 13.64
CA THR A 528 -13.64 14.81 14.18
C THR A 528 -13.36 16.26 13.81
N ASN A 529 -13.50 16.61 12.52
CA ASN A 529 -13.28 17.98 12.05
C ASN A 529 -14.28 18.96 12.69
N LEU A 530 -15.51 18.51 12.94
CA LEU A 530 -16.52 19.28 13.66
C LEU A 530 -16.11 19.53 15.12
N PHE A 531 -15.68 18.48 15.83
CA PHE A 531 -15.24 18.55 17.23
C PHE A 531 -14.05 19.48 17.40
N GLU A 532 -13.02 19.32 16.56
CA GLU A 532 -11.82 20.17 16.57
C GLU A 532 -12.21 21.63 16.30
N LYS A 533 -13.08 21.89 15.33
CA LYS A 533 -13.54 23.25 15.03
C LYS A 533 -14.31 23.90 16.17
N MET A 534 -15.16 23.13 16.85
CA MET A 534 -15.88 23.61 18.05
C MET A 534 -14.90 23.94 19.19
N GLN A 535 -13.84 23.17 19.34
CA GLN A 535 -12.81 23.40 20.35
C GLN A 535 -11.94 24.62 20.03
N GLU A 536 -11.55 24.80 18.78
CA GLU A 536 -10.68 25.90 18.34
C GLU A 536 -11.39 27.25 18.26
N SER A 537 -12.58 27.28 17.66
CA SER A 537 -13.27 28.53 17.31
C SER A 537 -14.46 28.87 18.22
N GLY A 538 -14.82 27.96 19.13
CA GLY A 538 -16.06 28.06 19.91
C GLY A 538 -17.29 27.77 19.05
N TYR A 539 -18.47 27.80 19.68
CA TYR A 539 -19.73 27.50 19.00
C TYR A 539 -20.92 28.31 19.52
N GLN A 540 -21.92 28.49 18.66
CA GLN A 540 -23.20 29.11 18.98
C GLN A 540 -24.36 28.15 18.70
N LYS A 541 -25.25 27.99 19.69
CA LYS A 541 -26.44 27.13 19.56
C LYS A 541 -27.52 27.82 18.74
N ILE A 542 -28.14 27.06 17.84
CA ILE A 542 -29.36 27.48 17.12
C ILE A 542 -30.56 26.62 17.52
N SER A 543 -31.73 27.26 17.65
CA SER A 543 -32.96 26.57 18.02
C SER A 543 -33.46 25.63 16.93
N LYS A 544 -34.09 24.53 17.35
CA LYS A 544 -34.65 23.50 16.45
C LYS A 544 -35.65 24.05 15.41
N GLU A 545 -36.38 25.10 15.75
CA GLU A 545 -37.35 25.73 14.83
C GLU A 545 -36.63 26.40 13.65
N LEU A 546 -35.49 27.03 13.91
CA LEU A 546 -34.69 27.69 12.87
C LEU A 546 -33.88 26.68 12.05
N THR A 547 -33.50 25.53 12.62
CA THR A 547 -32.72 24.53 11.86
C THR A 547 -33.48 23.91 10.69
N GLN A 548 -34.81 23.98 10.72
CA GLN A 548 -35.70 23.46 9.67
C GLN A 548 -36.27 24.56 8.76
N SER A 549 -35.98 25.83 9.04
CA SER A 549 -36.53 26.97 8.30
C SER A 549 -35.67 27.31 7.09
N ALA A 550 -36.20 27.06 5.90
CA ALA A 550 -35.56 27.44 4.63
C ALA A 550 -35.47 28.96 4.45
N GLU A 551 -36.54 29.66 4.83
CA GLU A 551 -36.63 31.12 4.78
C GLU A 551 -35.55 31.78 5.65
N TRP A 552 -35.33 31.23 6.86
CA TRP A 552 -34.35 31.78 7.78
C TRP A 552 -32.91 31.57 7.30
N ILE A 553 -32.57 30.37 6.80
CA ILE A 553 -31.18 30.12 6.36
C ILE A 553 -30.85 30.96 5.11
N GLN A 554 -31.80 31.10 4.18
CA GLN A 554 -31.64 31.97 3.02
C GLN A 554 -31.41 33.41 3.45
N PHE A 555 -32.25 33.94 4.35
CA PHE A 555 -32.05 35.28 4.90
C PHE A 555 -30.70 35.43 5.61
N ALA A 556 -30.27 34.43 6.40
CA ALA A 556 -29.02 34.48 7.15
C ALA A 556 -27.79 34.52 6.23
N LEU A 557 -27.82 33.81 5.10
CA LEU A 557 -26.76 33.81 4.09
C LEU A 557 -26.77 35.10 3.25
N GLU A 558 -27.93 35.54 2.76
CA GLU A 558 -28.06 36.76 1.94
C GLU A 558 -27.73 38.03 2.73
N SER A 559 -28.08 38.08 4.02
CA SER A 559 -27.76 39.22 4.89
C SER A 559 -26.32 39.21 5.43
N GLY A 560 -25.55 38.15 5.16
CA GLY A 560 -24.22 37.94 5.72
C GLY A 560 -24.23 37.81 7.25
N LEU A 561 -25.35 37.38 7.83
CA LEU A 561 -25.43 37.03 9.24
C LEU A 561 -24.55 35.80 9.52
N LEU A 562 -24.56 34.86 8.58
CA LEU A 562 -23.75 33.65 8.57
C LEU A 562 -22.90 33.58 7.29
N SER A 563 -21.78 32.88 7.38
CA SER A 563 -20.94 32.53 6.23
C SER A 563 -20.75 31.02 6.18
N MET A 564 -20.68 30.46 4.97
CA MET A 564 -20.45 29.03 4.79
C MET A 564 -18.96 28.72 4.81
N VAL A 565 -18.63 27.56 5.35
CA VAL A 565 -17.30 26.96 5.32
C VAL A 565 -17.39 25.50 4.90
N GLN A 566 -16.36 24.99 4.25
CA GLN A 566 -16.25 23.60 3.83
C GLN A 566 -14.86 23.08 4.20
N VAL A 567 -14.76 21.79 4.52
CA VAL A 567 -13.48 21.13 4.77
C VAL A 567 -12.84 20.71 3.44
N ASP A 568 -11.56 21.01 3.25
CA ASP A 568 -10.77 20.58 2.09
C ASP A 568 -10.11 19.20 2.29
N ASP A 569 -9.34 18.75 1.29
CA ASP A 569 -8.60 17.48 1.32
C ASP A 569 -7.50 17.44 2.39
N GLU A 570 -7.13 18.60 2.95
CA GLU A 570 -6.12 18.78 4.00
C GLU A 570 -6.76 18.97 5.38
N PHE A 571 -8.07 18.70 5.47
CA PHE A 571 -8.90 18.80 6.66
C PHE A 571 -9.01 20.22 7.25
N GLN A 572 -8.79 21.25 6.42
CA GLN A 572 -8.90 22.65 6.81
C GLN A 572 -10.26 23.25 6.41
N TRP A 573 -10.83 24.06 7.29
CA TRP A 573 -12.08 24.78 7.01
C TRP A 573 -11.84 26.03 6.16
N ILE A 574 -12.24 25.99 4.89
CA ILE A 574 -12.16 27.11 3.94
C ILE A 574 -13.52 27.79 3.82
N SER A 575 -13.53 29.13 3.74
CA SER A 575 -14.75 29.90 3.46
C SER A 575 -15.25 29.67 2.03
N THR A 576 -16.56 29.44 1.90
CA THR A 576 -17.25 29.31 0.61
C THR A 576 -18.52 30.15 0.59
N MET A 577 -19.02 30.45 -0.60
CA MET A 577 -20.30 31.14 -0.82
C MET A 577 -21.28 30.18 -1.48
N TYR A 578 -22.57 30.25 -1.11
CA TYR A 578 -23.60 29.38 -1.68
C TYR A 578 -23.66 29.45 -3.21
N SER A 579 -23.34 30.59 -3.82
CA SER A 579 -23.30 30.79 -5.27
C SER A 579 -22.15 30.07 -5.97
N ASN A 580 -21.13 29.63 -5.23
CA ASN A 580 -20.01 28.85 -5.75
C ASN A 580 -20.19 27.35 -5.55
N CYS A 581 -21.24 26.93 -4.83
CA CYS A 581 -21.55 25.53 -4.56
C CYS A 581 -22.30 24.93 -5.75
N SER A 582 -21.76 23.85 -6.34
CA SER A 582 -22.41 23.19 -7.48
C SER A 582 -23.73 22.49 -7.13
N ASP A 583 -23.94 22.23 -5.85
CA ASP A 583 -25.07 21.51 -5.29
C ASP A 583 -26.12 22.45 -4.66
N ILE A 584 -25.93 23.76 -4.73
CA ILE A 584 -26.89 24.77 -4.28
C ILE A 584 -27.32 25.59 -5.50
N THR A 585 -28.63 25.72 -5.68
CA THR A 585 -29.23 26.41 -6.82
C THR A 585 -30.35 27.33 -6.33
N GLU A 586 -30.64 28.38 -7.10
CA GLU A 586 -31.83 29.19 -6.90
C GLU A 586 -32.93 28.67 -7.82
N ASP A 587 -34.08 28.31 -7.26
CA ASP A 587 -35.25 27.89 -8.05
C ASP A 587 -36.52 28.64 -7.61
N THR A 588 -37.48 28.73 -8.53
CA THR A 588 -38.80 29.33 -8.29
C THR A 588 -39.79 28.25 -7.88
N ILE A 589 -40.38 28.36 -6.69
CA ILE A 589 -41.25 27.30 -6.15
C ILE A 589 -42.67 27.37 -6.73
N ASP A 590 -43.08 26.32 -7.43
CA ASP A 590 -44.42 26.13 -8.02
C ASP A 590 -45.58 26.27 -7.01
N LEU A 591 -45.38 25.89 -5.74
CA LEU A 591 -46.43 25.93 -4.72
C LEU A 591 -46.83 27.36 -4.33
N GLU A 592 -45.84 28.26 -4.19
CA GLU A 592 -46.10 29.67 -3.89
C GLU A 592 -46.69 30.38 -5.11
N ILE A 593 -46.21 30.07 -6.31
CA ILE A 593 -46.79 30.52 -7.58
C ILE A 593 -48.27 30.08 -7.67
N THR A 594 -48.57 28.83 -7.36
CA THR A 594 -49.95 28.27 -7.40
C THR A 594 -50.87 28.97 -6.40
N ARG A 595 -50.40 29.22 -5.18
CA ARG A 595 -51.18 29.93 -4.16
C ARG A 595 -51.41 31.39 -4.56
N ALA A 596 -50.38 32.08 -5.03
CA ALA A 596 -50.45 33.46 -5.50
C ALA A 596 -51.37 33.58 -6.74
N GLU A 597 -51.33 32.63 -7.67
CA GLU A 597 -52.22 32.57 -8.83
C GLU A 597 -53.68 32.38 -8.39
N ALA A 598 -53.94 31.47 -7.44
CA ALA A 598 -55.28 31.24 -6.91
C ALA A 598 -55.85 32.49 -6.21
N GLU A 599 -55.04 33.18 -5.41
CA GLU A 599 -55.41 34.43 -4.75
C GLU A 599 -55.65 35.56 -5.77
N TYR A 600 -54.76 35.73 -6.74
CA TYR A 600 -54.91 36.69 -7.83
C TYR A 600 -56.20 36.46 -8.61
N LYS A 601 -56.48 35.20 -9.01
CA LYS A 601 -57.69 34.83 -9.72
C LYS A 601 -58.95 35.10 -8.90
N ARG A 602 -58.92 34.80 -7.59
CA ARG A 602 -60.04 35.06 -6.67
C ARG A 602 -60.31 36.56 -6.53
N GLU A 603 -59.29 37.37 -6.29
CA GLU A 603 -59.46 38.81 -6.13
C GLU A 603 -59.83 39.49 -7.45
N THR A 604 -59.22 39.09 -8.56
CA THR A 604 -59.59 39.57 -9.91
C THR A 604 -61.05 39.30 -10.22
N ASN A 605 -61.55 38.09 -9.92
CA ASN A 605 -62.96 37.74 -10.12
C ASN A 605 -63.90 38.60 -9.26
N LYS A 606 -63.55 38.86 -8.01
CA LYS A 606 -64.32 39.75 -7.13
C LYS A 606 -64.35 41.18 -7.65
N ILE A 607 -63.20 41.68 -8.12
CA ILE A 607 -63.05 43.03 -8.69
C ILE A 607 -63.90 43.15 -9.95
N GLN A 608 -63.79 42.21 -10.89
CA GLN A 608 -64.60 42.19 -12.12
C GLN A 608 -66.10 42.12 -11.85
N ALA A 609 -66.53 41.35 -10.83
CA ALA A 609 -67.94 41.26 -10.46
C ALA A 609 -68.46 42.59 -9.87
N LYS A 610 -67.67 43.29 -9.06
CA LYS A 610 -68.02 44.61 -8.53
C LYS A 610 -68.03 45.66 -9.63
N ASP A 611 -67.04 45.64 -10.52
CA ASP A 611 -66.94 46.57 -11.65
C ASP A 611 -68.15 46.46 -12.59
N LYS A 612 -68.56 45.24 -12.94
CA LYS A 612 -69.80 44.99 -13.71
C LYS A 612 -71.05 45.49 -13.00
N ARG A 613 -71.13 45.38 -11.67
CA ARG A 613 -72.26 45.92 -10.91
C ARG A 613 -72.26 47.44 -10.96
N TYR A 614 -71.12 48.07 -10.77
CA TYR A 614 -70.97 49.51 -10.89
C TYR A 614 -71.29 50.03 -12.30
N ASP A 615 -70.93 49.30 -13.36
CA ASP A 615 -71.36 49.63 -14.73
C ASP A 615 -72.87 49.55 -14.92
N LEU A 616 -73.52 48.51 -14.38
CA LEU A 616 -74.98 48.39 -14.44
C LEU A 616 -75.67 49.49 -13.64
N GLU A 617 -75.14 49.83 -12.46
CA GLU A 617 -75.66 50.92 -11.62
C GLU A 617 -75.49 52.27 -12.31
N LEU A 618 -74.33 52.57 -12.90
CA LEU A 618 -74.12 53.79 -13.69
C LEU A 618 -75.08 53.85 -14.87
N LYS A 619 -75.24 52.77 -15.64
CA LYS A 619 -76.17 52.73 -16.77
C LYS A 619 -77.63 52.95 -16.34
N ASN A 620 -78.03 52.39 -15.20
CA ASN A 620 -79.37 52.60 -14.64
C ASN A 620 -79.54 54.06 -14.19
N ILE A 621 -78.53 54.63 -13.52
CA ILE A 621 -78.51 56.04 -13.12
C ILE A 621 -78.60 56.95 -14.34
N ASP A 622 -77.87 56.66 -15.41
CA ASP A 622 -77.92 57.41 -16.68
C ASP A 622 -79.32 57.34 -17.30
N THR A 623 -79.91 56.14 -17.35
CA THR A 623 -81.29 55.93 -17.86
C THR A 623 -82.32 56.70 -17.02
N GLU A 624 -82.18 56.67 -15.69
CA GLU A 624 -83.02 57.44 -14.77
C GLU A 624 -82.81 58.95 -14.96
N HIS A 625 -81.57 59.39 -15.14
CA HIS A 625 -81.21 60.79 -15.37
C HIS A 625 -81.80 61.30 -16.69
N GLU A 626 -81.69 60.55 -17.79
CA GLU A 626 -82.31 60.88 -19.09
C GLU A 626 -83.85 60.95 -19.00
N SER A 627 -84.46 60.01 -18.28
CA SER A 627 -85.91 60.00 -18.03
C SER A 627 -86.36 61.22 -17.23
N LEU A 628 -85.62 61.54 -16.15
CA LEU A 628 -85.87 62.73 -15.32
C LEU A 628 -85.62 64.03 -16.07
N GLN A 629 -84.61 64.09 -16.94
CA GLN A 629 -84.33 65.23 -17.81
C GLN A 629 -85.48 65.44 -18.79
N THR A 630 -85.99 64.37 -19.40
CA THR A 630 -87.17 64.44 -20.28
C THR A 630 -88.41 64.92 -19.52
N GLU A 631 -88.63 64.43 -18.29
CA GLU A 631 -89.73 64.89 -17.42
C GLU A 631 -89.56 66.37 -17.03
N TYR A 632 -88.34 66.77 -16.69
CA TYR A 632 -87.95 68.14 -16.37
C TYR A 632 -88.27 69.09 -17.53
N ASP A 633 -87.83 68.77 -18.74
CA ASP A 633 -88.03 69.59 -19.94
C ASP A 633 -89.52 69.68 -20.31
N SER A 634 -90.27 68.60 -20.12
CA SER A 634 -91.73 68.57 -20.32
C SER A 634 -92.46 69.50 -19.33
N ILE A 635 -92.13 69.43 -18.04
CA ILE A 635 -92.74 70.28 -17.00
C ILE A 635 -92.33 71.74 -17.19
N LYS A 636 -91.07 72.01 -17.51
CA LYS A 636 -90.57 73.35 -17.84
C LYS A 636 -91.35 73.95 -19.00
N SER A 637 -91.57 73.18 -20.08
CA SER A 637 -92.40 73.59 -21.22
C SER A 637 -93.84 73.94 -20.82
N VAL A 638 -94.45 73.16 -19.90
CA VAL A 638 -95.80 73.44 -19.38
C VAL A 638 -95.84 74.70 -18.52
N ILE A 639 -94.81 74.93 -17.69
CA ILE A 639 -94.66 76.16 -16.91
C ILE A 639 -94.51 77.35 -17.85
N ASP A 640 -93.61 77.28 -18.84
CA ASP A 640 -93.37 78.34 -19.82
C ASP A 640 -94.64 78.71 -20.59
N LYS A 641 -95.41 77.72 -21.06
CA LYS A 641 -96.71 77.94 -21.72
C LYS A 641 -97.76 78.57 -20.81
N ASN A 642 -97.79 78.21 -19.52
CA ASN A 642 -98.71 78.81 -18.56
C ASN A 642 -98.32 80.25 -18.22
N VAL A 643 -97.02 80.53 -18.12
CA VAL A 643 -96.49 81.89 -17.96
C VAL A 643 -96.86 82.73 -19.19
N GLU A 644 -96.62 82.23 -20.40
CA GLU A 644 -96.97 82.92 -21.65
C GLU A 644 -98.48 83.18 -21.78
N ARG A 645 -99.34 82.21 -21.40
CA ARG A 645 -100.80 82.42 -21.34
C ARG A 645 -101.19 83.52 -20.36
N ASN A 646 -100.62 83.50 -19.15
CA ASN A 646 -100.92 84.56 -18.17
C ASN A 646 -100.45 85.91 -18.71
N PHE A 647 -99.25 86.00 -19.28
CA PHE A 647 -98.77 87.25 -19.91
C PHE A 647 -99.69 87.75 -21.02
N LYS A 648 -100.15 86.87 -21.92
CA LYS A 648 -101.13 87.21 -22.98
C LYS A 648 -102.51 87.62 -22.46
N MET A 649 -102.87 87.21 -21.24
CA MET A 649 -104.16 87.53 -20.60
C MET A 649 -104.12 88.88 -19.87
N PHE A 650 -102.91 89.41 -19.60
CA PHE A 650 -102.67 90.70 -18.96
C PHE A 650 -102.04 91.76 -19.88
N SER A 651 -101.80 91.43 -21.16
CA SER A 651 -101.47 92.35 -22.26
C SER A 651 -102.70 92.60 -23.12
#